data_AF-A0AAR2LS01-F1
#
_entry.id   AF-A0AAR2LS01-F1
#
_cell.length_a   1.000
_cell.length_b   1.000
_cell.length_c   1.000
_cell.angle_alpha   90.00
_cell.angle_beta   90.00
_cell.angle_gamma   90.00
#
_symmetry.space_group_name_H-M   'P 1'
#
loop_
_entity.id
_entity.type
_entity.pdbx_description
1 polymer ?
#
loop_
_entity_poly.entity_id
_entity_poly.type
_entity_poly.pdbx_seq_one_letter_code
_entity_poly.pdbx_strand_id
1 'polypeptide(L)'
;MSLKEEGRSLPSFWIFISFQTLTHAQLELCACVCPDVSLVEFSEPGVFNYSTLLLSEEREALYVGAREAVFELNINDVSIKKNQVFWKVPEKHITMCTLKGKSKETDCLNYIRVVQMLDEDRLYVCGTHAFQPFCDYLSLKDFSLMEKQEDGRGKCSYDPAQSFTTVMVDGELYSGTAYNFLGSEPIISRYSLSQSLLRTEYSTSWLNEPSFVFADVIREGKNSADGDDDKIYYFFTEVSVEYEFFGKLLIPRIARVCKGDLGGQRTLQKKWTSFLKAKLVCSMPELNFVFNVVHDVFILKTPDWRETVIYGVFTSQWANVGLSAVCAYNMTSVDEVFSKGKYMQKATVEQSHTKWVRYNGITPTPRPGACINSHNRRQNISSSLLLPDKTLQFVKDHPLLADPVLPIGNGPRLIAKDVNYTQIAVERVPALDNNVYDVIFTGTDKGVLHKSVVYEGGVHTVEEIQLLKNQEPIKTLLLSTQEARFLYAGSDSGVVQSPTAFCDKYLTCEDCILARDPYCAWSTHAASCVNIFHRRDNAQHRKLLQNLRGDAGMCPSGECCKQRLDGMAGFAGTLRCELVVLECFVLGFCVSAICPSGPTDLSIHWHSNGRRLDTVNEYRHTFSHDAVLVSSWVREQPLSKDANYQCVAVSKSGNDTSKIDLRLKQVLFGWWVILSTAVILSGSDTAVLLEFLNPSVSLLD
;
A
#
# COMPACT_ATOMS: atom_id res chain seq x y z
N MET A 1 -3.71 -66.01 -28.23
CA MET A 1 -2.87 -67.18 -28.54
C MET A 1 -2.06 -67.48 -27.28
N SER A 2 -2.43 -68.57 -26.58
CA SER A 2 -1.61 -69.49 -25.74
C SER A 2 -0.10 -69.18 -25.59
N LEU A 3 0.61 -69.36 -24.46
CA LEU A 3 0.57 -70.40 -23.41
C LEU A 3 1.51 -70.05 -22.21
N LYS A 4 1.16 -70.58 -21.02
CA LYS A 4 1.94 -71.17 -19.88
C LYS A 4 3.15 -70.45 -19.27
N GLU A 5 3.14 -70.13 -17.97
CA GLU A 5 3.37 -70.99 -16.75
C GLU A 5 4.80 -71.53 -16.59
N GLU A 6 5.50 -71.05 -15.55
CA GLU A 6 6.15 -71.90 -14.53
C GLU A 6 6.57 -71.06 -13.31
N GLY A 7 6.31 -71.57 -12.11
CA GLY A 7 6.67 -70.95 -10.82
C GLY A 7 7.62 -71.80 -9.99
N ARG A 8 8.11 -71.24 -8.87
CA ARG A 8 8.58 -71.86 -7.60
C ARG A 8 9.08 -70.74 -6.64
N SER A 9 8.35 -70.44 -5.55
CA SER A 9 8.55 -70.83 -4.12
C SER A 9 9.84 -70.29 -3.46
N LEU A 10 9.96 -69.69 -2.26
CA LEU A 10 9.24 -69.45 -0.97
C LEU A 10 10.20 -68.50 -0.14
N PRO A 11 9.99 -68.09 1.13
CA PRO A 11 8.79 -68.00 1.99
C PRO A 11 8.60 -66.58 2.63
N SER A 12 7.42 -66.38 3.24
CA SER A 12 7.07 -65.25 4.08
C SER A 12 7.63 -65.38 5.50
N PHE A 13 8.26 -64.32 6.03
CA PHE A 13 8.53 -64.15 7.46
C PHE A 13 7.79 -62.90 7.97
N TRP A 14 6.86 -63.13 8.89
CA TRP A 14 6.20 -62.09 9.68
C TRP A 14 7.10 -61.72 10.86
N ILE A 15 7.41 -60.44 11.04
CA ILE A 15 8.03 -59.90 12.25
C ILE A 15 7.05 -58.91 12.87
N PHE A 16 6.49 -59.29 14.02
CA PHE A 16 5.79 -58.40 14.95
C PHE A 16 6.82 -57.46 15.61
N ILE A 17 6.59 -56.15 15.57
CA ILE A 17 7.29 -55.20 16.44
C ILE A 17 6.28 -54.65 17.45
N SER A 18 6.56 -54.93 18.72
CA SER A 18 5.87 -54.44 19.91
C SER A 18 6.10 -52.93 20.07
N PHE A 19 5.02 -52.15 20.18
CA PHE A 19 5.09 -50.76 20.65
C PHE A 19 5.40 -50.76 22.15
N GLN A 20 6.66 -50.47 22.52
CA GLN A 20 6.98 -50.02 23.87
C GLN A 20 6.90 -48.49 23.90
N THR A 21 6.08 -48.00 24.83
CA THR A 21 5.86 -46.59 25.18
C THR A 21 7.16 -45.90 25.56
N LEU A 22 7.61 -44.94 24.75
CA LEU A 22 8.60 -43.94 25.17
C LEU A 22 7.87 -42.82 25.90
N THR A 23 8.25 -42.64 27.15
CA THR A 23 7.83 -41.59 28.08
C THR A 23 8.03 -40.20 27.48
N HIS A 24 7.02 -39.34 27.66
CA HIS A 24 7.04 -37.93 27.27
C HIS A 24 8.28 -37.20 27.82
N ALA A 25 9.20 -36.83 26.94
CA ALA A 25 10.05 -35.68 27.16
C ALA A 25 9.24 -34.47 26.70
N GLN A 26 8.71 -33.71 27.66
CA GLN A 26 8.02 -32.45 27.42
C GLN A 26 9.09 -31.44 26.98
N LEU A 27 9.33 -31.32 25.67
CA LEU A 27 10.05 -30.18 25.12
C LEU A 27 9.11 -28.97 25.25
N GLU A 28 9.31 -28.16 26.29
CA GLU A 28 8.88 -26.77 26.26
C GLU A 28 9.73 -26.06 25.20
N LEU A 29 9.22 -26.03 23.97
CA LEU A 29 9.67 -25.10 22.95
C LEU A 29 9.20 -23.70 23.38
N CYS A 30 10.14 -22.84 23.77
CA CYS A 30 9.90 -21.41 23.84
C CYS A 30 9.53 -20.93 22.43
N ALA A 31 8.25 -20.77 22.14
CA ALA A 31 7.84 -19.92 21.04
C ALA A 31 8.33 -18.50 21.37
N CYS A 32 9.24 -17.97 20.57
CA CYS A 32 9.49 -16.53 20.53
C CYS A 32 8.19 -15.86 20.05
N VAL A 33 7.32 -15.52 21.00
CA VAL A 33 6.23 -14.58 20.77
C VAL A 33 6.91 -13.22 20.59
N CYS A 34 7.06 -12.77 19.35
CA CYS A 34 7.35 -11.37 19.08
C CYS A 34 6.25 -10.55 19.76
N PRO A 35 6.60 -9.46 20.48
CA PRO A 35 5.61 -8.66 21.19
C PRO A 35 4.58 -8.14 20.19
N ASP A 36 3.31 -8.45 20.46
CA ASP A 36 2.16 -7.96 19.72
C ASP A 36 2.25 -6.42 19.62
N VAL A 37 2.16 -5.89 18.40
CA VAL A 37 2.32 -4.47 18.16
C VAL A 37 1.10 -3.74 18.74
N SER A 38 1.32 -2.77 19.63
CA SER A 38 0.22 -2.03 20.27
C SER A 38 -0.45 -1.09 19.28
N LEU A 39 -1.54 -1.55 18.66
CA LEU A 39 -2.41 -0.76 17.79
C LEU A 39 -3.64 -0.29 18.56
N VAL A 40 -4.14 0.90 18.23
CA VAL A 40 -5.38 1.44 18.79
C VAL A 40 -6.49 1.27 17.76
N GLU A 41 -7.62 0.70 18.18
CA GLU A 41 -8.73 0.35 17.28
C GLU A 41 -10.02 1.04 17.71
N PHE A 42 -10.86 1.37 16.73
CA PHE A 42 -12.21 1.86 16.92
C PHE A 42 -13.20 1.06 16.06
N SER A 43 -14.30 0.62 16.68
CA SER A 43 -15.47 0.10 15.99
C SER A 43 -16.72 0.37 16.83
N GLU A 44 -17.84 0.61 16.16
CA GLU A 44 -19.15 0.77 16.80
C GLU A 44 -20.03 -0.46 16.51
N PRO A 45 -20.63 -1.10 17.54
CA PRO A 45 -21.46 -2.28 17.33
C PRO A 45 -22.62 -2.04 16.35
N GLY A 46 -22.72 -2.90 15.34
CA GLY A 46 -23.76 -2.82 14.30
C GLY A 46 -23.47 -1.82 13.17
N VAL A 47 -22.35 -1.11 13.22
CA VAL A 47 -21.87 -0.19 12.18
C VAL A 47 -20.66 -0.79 11.48
N PHE A 48 -20.62 -0.63 10.15
CA PHE A 48 -19.61 -1.22 9.27
C PHE A 48 -19.22 -0.23 8.18
N ASN A 49 -18.23 -0.59 7.36
CA ASN A 49 -17.80 0.17 6.18
C ASN A 49 -17.28 1.57 6.52
N TYR A 50 -16.22 1.65 7.32
CA TYR A 50 -15.52 2.87 7.72
C TYR A 50 -14.63 3.38 6.58
N SER A 51 -15.26 3.74 5.46
CA SER A 51 -14.59 3.98 4.17
C SER A 51 -14.19 5.44 3.92
N THR A 52 -14.68 6.38 4.72
CA THR A 52 -14.38 7.81 4.54
C THR A 52 -13.77 8.38 5.80
N LEU A 53 -12.53 8.86 5.70
CA LEU A 53 -11.83 9.53 6.79
C LEU A 53 -11.55 10.98 6.40
N LEU A 54 -11.69 11.89 7.35
CA LEU A 54 -11.29 13.29 7.22
C LEU A 54 -10.54 13.71 8.49
N LEU A 55 -9.25 13.98 8.34
CA LEU A 55 -8.39 14.45 9.42
C LEU A 55 -8.49 15.97 9.56
N SER A 56 -8.75 16.46 10.78
CA SER A 56 -8.68 17.88 11.14
C SER A 56 -7.70 18.05 12.28
N GLU A 57 -6.46 18.34 11.91
CA GLU A 57 -5.34 18.55 12.84
C GLU A 57 -5.59 19.77 13.75
N GLU A 58 -6.15 20.86 13.21
CA GLU A 58 -6.47 22.08 13.97
C GLU A 58 -7.53 21.85 15.06
N ARG A 59 -8.45 20.92 14.84
CA ARG A 59 -9.53 20.57 15.79
C ARG A 59 -9.21 19.34 16.63
N GLU A 60 -8.03 18.75 16.43
CA GLU A 60 -7.64 17.49 17.06
C GLU A 60 -8.71 16.39 16.89
N ALA A 61 -9.28 16.30 15.69
CA ALA A 61 -10.43 15.44 15.38
C ALA A 61 -10.21 14.61 14.11
N LEU A 62 -10.57 13.34 14.18
CA LEU A 62 -10.70 12.45 13.03
C LEU A 62 -12.20 12.20 12.79
N TYR A 63 -12.73 12.70 11.69
CA TYR A 63 -14.11 12.43 11.30
C TYR A 63 -14.18 11.16 10.46
N VAL A 64 -15.13 10.29 10.78
CA VAL A 64 -15.27 8.98 10.16
C VAL A 64 -16.68 8.83 9.60
N GLY A 65 -16.79 8.75 8.28
CA GLY A 65 -18.02 8.35 7.59
C GLY A 65 -18.09 6.84 7.43
N ALA A 66 -19.13 6.24 8.02
CA ALA A 66 -19.40 4.81 7.97
C ALA A 66 -20.78 4.52 7.36
N ARG A 67 -21.23 3.26 7.40
CA ARG A 67 -22.59 2.90 7.02
C ARG A 67 -23.59 3.42 8.06
N GLU A 68 -24.45 4.34 7.64
CA GLU A 68 -25.50 5.02 8.39
C GLU A 68 -25.03 5.89 9.56
N ALA A 69 -23.74 6.19 9.67
CA ALA A 69 -23.20 6.94 10.80
C ALA A 69 -22.02 7.84 10.41
N VAL A 70 -21.87 8.93 11.15
CA VAL A 70 -20.67 9.77 11.15
C VAL A 70 -20.18 9.88 12.59
N PHE A 71 -18.87 9.74 12.80
CA PHE A 71 -18.23 9.82 14.11
C PHE A 71 -17.18 10.94 14.13
N GLU A 72 -16.94 11.47 15.33
CA GLU A 72 -15.77 12.30 15.64
C GLU A 72 -14.93 11.54 16.68
N LEU A 73 -13.69 11.20 16.31
CA LEU A 73 -12.74 10.50 17.15
C LEU A 73 -11.60 11.45 17.56
N ASN A 74 -10.95 11.15 18.69
CA ASN A 74 -9.72 11.83 19.07
C ASN A 74 -8.56 11.34 18.18
N ILE A 75 -7.76 12.27 17.64
CA ILE A 75 -6.61 11.91 16.78
C ILE A 75 -5.48 11.22 17.54
N ASN A 76 -5.31 11.51 18.83
CA ASN A 76 -4.25 10.92 19.64
C ASN A 76 -4.62 9.51 20.13
N ASP A 77 -5.91 9.21 20.23
CA ASP A 77 -6.44 7.91 20.63
C ASP A 77 -7.81 7.69 19.99
N VAL A 78 -7.85 6.96 18.87
CA VAL A 78 -9.09 6.74 18.11
C VAL A 78 -10.13 5.91 18.87
N SER A 79 -9.74 5.20 19.93
CA SER A 79 -10.71 4.49 20.78
C SER A 79 -11.65 5.46 21.52
N ILE A 80 -11.23 6.71 21.68
CA ILE A 80 -12.01 7.78 22.30
C ILE A 80 -12.94 8.43 21.27
N LYS A 81 -14.16 7.94 21.21
CA LYS A 81 -15.28 8.58 20.48
C LYS A 81 -15.73 9.84 21.20
N LYS A 82 -15.55 11.01 20.57
CA LYS A 82 -16.00 12.31 21.07
C LYS A 82 -17.50 12.50 20.81
N ASN A 83 -17.93 12.35 19.56
CA ASN A 83 -19.31 12.55 19.13
C ASN A 83 -19.74 11.52 18.07
N GLN A 84 -21.05 11.38 17.88
CA GLN A 84 -21.64 10.54 16.84
C GLN A 84 -22.99 11.06 16.35
N VAL A 85 -23.32 10.79 15.09
CA VAL A 85 -24.66 10.98 14.55
C VAL A 85 -25.03 9.80 13.65
N PHE A 86 -26.28 9.35 13.73
CA PHE A 86 -26.82 8.34 12.82
C PHE A 86 -27.65 8.98 11.73
N TRP A 87 -27.40 8.60 10.49
CA TRP A 87 -28.14 9.03 9.31
C TRP A 87 -28.73 7.83 8.55
N LYS A 88 -29.68 7.16 9.21
CA LYS A 88 -30.34 5.96 8.69
C LYS A 88 -31.34 6.27 7.57
N VAL A 89 -31.60 5.28 6.72
CA VAL A 89 -32.58 5.40 5.65
C VAL A 89 -34.00 5.15 6.20
N PRO A 90 -35.00 5.98 5.89
CA PRO A 90 -36.40 5.68 6.21
C PRO A 90 -36.93 4.42 5.51
N GLU A 91 -37.76 3.61 6.17
CA GLU A 91 -38.26 2.32 5.64
C GLU A 91 -38.95 2.45 4.26
N LYS A 92 -39.57 3.60 3.98
CA LYS A 92 -40.17 3.91 2.66
C LYS A 92 -39.13 3.88 1.54
N HIS A 93 -37.96 4.48 1.76
CA HIS A 93 -36.88 4.52 0.76
C HIS A 93 -36.21 3.16 0.63
N ILE A 94 -36.03 2.43 1.74
CA ILE A 94 -35.56 1.04 1.73
C ILE A 94 -36.48 0.17 0.87
N THR A 95 -37.78 0.21 1.11
CA THR A 95 -38.79 -0.56 0.35
C THR A 95 -38.72 -0.22 -1.14
N MET A 96 -38.62 1.06 -1.50
CA MET A 96 -38.52 1.48 -2.89
C MET A 96 -37.21 1.02 -3.56
N CYS A 97 -36.11 0.99 -2.83
CA CYS A 97 -34.84 0.45 -3.29
C CYS A 97 -34.92 -1.08 -3.52
N THR A 98 -35.52 -1.82 -2.59
CA THR A 98 -35.73 -3.27 -2.72
C THR A 98 -36.64 -3.62 -3.90
N LEU A 99 -37.68 -2.82 -4.16
CA LEU A 99 -38.55 -2.99 -5.34
C LEU A 99 -37.80 -2.79 -6.68
N LYS A 100 -36.63 -2.12 -6.66
CA LYS A 100 -35.73 -2.00 -7.82
C LYS A 100 -34.74 -3.17 -7.92
N GLY A 101 -34.89 -4.21 -7.11
CA GLY A 101 -34.07 -5.43 -7.15
C GLY A 101 -32.74 -5.33 -6.41
N LYS A 102 -32.57 -4.36 -5.51
CA LYS A 102 -31.38 -4.20 -4.67
C LYS A 102 -31.56 -4.88 -3.31
N SER A 103 -30.45 -5.34 -2.72
CA SER A 103 -30.46 -6.05 -1.43
C SER A 103 -30.90 -5.13 -0.28
N LYS A 104 -31.83 -5.59 0.56
CA LYS A 104 -32.31 -4.82 1.72
C LYS A 104 -31.22 -4.70 2.79
N GLU A 105 -30.44 -5.77 2.97
CA GLU A 105 -29.47 -5.93 4.04
C GLU A 105 -28.12 -5.26 3.75
N THR A 106 -27.76 -5.10 2.47
CA THR A 106 -26.47 -4.55 2.06
C THR A 106 -26.59 -3.27 1.26
N ASP A 107 -27.45 -3.24 0.23
CA ASP A 107 -27.42 -2.19 -0.78
C ASP A 107 -28.30 -0.99 -0.40
N CYS A 108 -29.47 -1.26 0.18
CA CYS A 108 -30.50 -0.27 0.49
C CYS A 108 -30.28 0.44 1.83
N LEU A 109 -29.02 0.71 2.17
CA LEU A 109 -28.60 1.47 3.36
C LEU A 109 -27.94 2.79 2.94
N ASN A 110 -27.66 3.65 3.92
CA ASN A 110 -26.96 4.90 3.67
C ASN A 110 -25.45 4.74 3.89
N TYR A 111 -24.66 4.67 2.83
CA TYR A 111 -23.20 4.67 2.96
C TYR A 111 -22.70 6.09 2.85
N ILE A 112 -22.09 6.61 3.92
CA ILE A 112 -21.47 7.94 3.88
C ILE A 112 -20.25 7.88 2.96
N ARG A 113 -20.21 8.78 1.98
CA ARG A 113 -19.18 8.83 0.93
C ARG A 113 -18.41 10.14 0.98
N VAL A 114 -19.10 11.23 1.27
CA VAL A 114 -18.51 12.57 1.31
C VAL A 114 -18.56 13.05 2.75
N VAL A 115 -17.40 13.41 3.29
CA VAL A 115 -17.25 14.15 4.54
C VAL A 115 -16.16 15.19 4.26
N GLN A 116 -16.53 16.46 4.19
CA GLN A 116 -15.61 17.54 3.83
C GLN A 116 -15.82 18.73 4.76
N MET A 117 -14.74 19.40 5.17
CA MET A 117 -14.83 20.69 5.87
C MET A 117 -15.44 21.72 4.91
N LEU A 118 -16.60 22.28 5.26
CA LEU A 118 -17.19 23.37 4.48
C LEU A 118 -16.69 24.73 4.96
N ASP A 119 -16.72 24.92 6.28
CA ASP A 119 -16.23 26.08 7.00
C ASP A 119 -15.80 25.65 8.41
N GLU A 120 -15.43 26.61 9.25
CA GLU A 120 -14.98 26.31 10.61
C GLU A 120 -16.03 25.55 11.42
N ASP A 121 -17.33 25.79 11.24
CA ASP A 121 -18.39 25.28 12.11
C ASP A 121 -19.16 24.09 11.51
N ARG A 122 -18.93 23.73 10.23
CA ARG A 122 -19.78 22.77 9.51
C ARG A 122 -19.01 21.82 8.60
N LEU A 123 -19.46 20.56 8.58
CA LEU A 123 -19.10 19.58 7.55
C LEU A 123 -20.18 19.50 6.48
N TYR A 124 -19.75 19.30 5.23
CA TYR A 124 -20.62 18.86 4.14
C TYR A 124 -20.57 17.34 4.06
N VAL A 125 -21.73 16.69 4.21
CA VAL A 125 -21.84 15.22 4.29
C VAL A 125 -22.80 14.71 3.23
N CYS A 126 -22.41 13.67 2.49
CA CYS A 126 -23.30 12.99 1.56
C CYS A 126 -23.22 11.48 1.70
N GLY A 127 -24.33 10.80 1.43
CA GLY A 127 -24.37 9.35 1.38
C GLY A 127 -25.29 8.79 0.30
N THR A 128 -25.13 7.50 0.01
CA THR A 128 -25.87 6.78 -1.05
C THR A 128 -27.38 6.70 -0.79
N HIS A 129 -27.76 6.75 0.50
CA HIS A 129 -29.13 6.77 1.01
C HIS A 129 -30.10 5.85 0.23
N ALA A 130 -29.77 4.55 0.19
CA ALA A 130 -30.52 3.52 -0.55
C ALA A 130 -30.74 3.84 -2.04
N PHE A 131 -29.63 4.13 -2.75
CA PHE A 131 -29.64 4.49 -4.18
C PHE A 131 -30.46 5.77 -4.47
N GLN A 132 -30.49 6.70 -3.51
CA GLN A 132 -31.02 8.04 -3.66
C GLN A 132 -30.06 9.04 -3.00
N PRO A 133 -28.93 9.36 -3.64
CA PRO A 133 -27.89 10.16 -3.03
C PRO A 133 -28.44 11.47 -2.46
N PHE A 134 -28.17 11.71 -1.19
CA PHE A 134 -28.51 12.95 -0.50
C PHE A 134 -27.27 13.54 0.15
N CYS A 135 -27.25 14.87 0.22
CA CYS A 135 -26.27 15.63 0.98
C CYS A 135 -26.97 16.44 2.07
N ASP A 136 -26.28 16.71 3.16
CA ASP A 136 -26.72 17.57 4.24
C ASP A 136 -25.50 18.26 4.87
N TYR A 137 -25.76 19.15 5.82
CA TYR A 137 -24.75 19.85 6.60
C TYR A 137 -24.75 19.30 8.01
N LEU A 138 -23.58 18.96 8.52
CA LEU A 138 -23.39 18.59 9.92
C LEU A 138 -22.84 19.79 10.68
N SER A 139 -23.53 20.21 11.75
CA SER A 139 -23.04 21.24 12.65
C SER A 139 -22.03 20.65 13.62
N LEU A 140 -20.84 21.24 13.71
CA LEU A 140 -19.78 20.80 14.62
C LEU A 140 -20.00 21.25 16.08
N LYS A 141 -20.97 22.15 16.35
CA LYS A 141 -21.25 22.65 17.71
C LYS A 141 -21.99 21.65 18.57
N ASP A 142 -22.97 20.99 17.97
CA ASP A 142 -23.88 20.02 18.59
C ASP A 142 -23.82 18.64 17.94
N PHE A 143 -22.94 18.48 16.92
CA PHE A 143 -22.74 17.25 16.16
C PHE A 143 -24.04 16.68 15.60
N SER A 144 -24.90 17.55 15.07
CA SER A 144 -26.22 17.20 14.54
C SER A 144 -26.34 17.54 13.05
N LEU A 145 -27.18 16.79 12.34
CA LEU A 145 -27.55 17.10 10.96
C LEU A 145 -28.52 18.28 10.95
N MET A 146 -28.29 19.24 10.05
CA MET A 146 -29.09 20.46 9.95
C MET A 146 -30.43 20.27 9.22
N GLU A 147 -30.71 19.06 8.69
CA GLU A 147 -31.90 18.70 7.94
C GLU A 147 -32.13 19.56 6.69
N LYS A 148 -31.05 20.08 6.10
CA LYS A 148 -31.08 20.88 4.85
C LYS A 148 -30.72 19.99 3.68
N GLN A 149 -31.50 18.93 3.50
CA GLN A 149 -31.22 17.89 2.52
C GLN A 149 -31.19 18.45 1.09
N GLU A 150 -30.07 18.20 0.41
CA GLU A 150 -29.86 18.53 -0.99
C GLU A 150 -29.81 17.26 -1.86
N ASP A 151 -30.23 17.36 -3.11
CA ASP A 151 -29.99 16.30 -4.10
C ASP A 151 -28.47 16.04 -4.21
N GLY A 152 -28.08 14.81 -3.94
CA GLY A 152 -26.70 14.33 -3.99
C GLY A 152 -26.28 13.82 -5.37
N ARG A 153 -27.15 13.88 -6.38
CA ARG A 153 -26.85 13.41 -7.74
C ARG A 153 -25.63 14.11 -8.33
N GLY A 154 -24.63 13.32 -8.71
CA GLY A 154 -23.34 13.83 -9.22
C GLY A 154 -22.41 14.37 -8.13
N LYS A 155 -22.84 14.48 -6.87
CA LYS A 155 -21.99 14.81 -5.70
C LYS A 155 -21.54 13.53 -4.97
N CYS A 156 -22.40 12.52 -4.94
CA CYS A 156 -22.20 11.23 -4.30
C CYS A 156 -22.67 10.09 -5.23
N SER A 157 -22.08 8.90 -5.09
CA SER A 157 -22.50 7.71 -5.85
C SER A 157 -23.86 7.18 -5.39
N TYR A 158 -24.55 6.47 -6.29
CA TYR A 158 -25.79 5.75 -5.99
C TYR A 158 -25.52 4.41 -5.33
N ASP A 159 -24.59 3.66 -5.92
CA ASP A 159 -24.22 2.32 -5.47
C ASP A 159 -23.00 2.41 -4.53
N PRO A 160 -23.00 1.71 -3.38
CA PRO A 160 -21.83 1.68 -2.51
C PRO A 160 -20.59 1.01 -3.14
N ALA A 161 -20.74 0.20 -4.18
CA ALA A 161 -19.62 -0.38 -4.91
C ALA A 161 -19.07 0.53 -6.02
N GLN A 162 -19.80 1.59 -6.40
CA GLN A 162 -19.33 2.54 -7.42
C GLN A 162 -18.17 3.37 -6.88
N SER A 163 -17.16 3.54 -7.73
CA SER A 163 -16.05 4.45 -7.46
C SER A 163 -16.50 5.90 -7.52
N PHE A 164 -15.88 6.71 -6.68
CA PHE A 164 -16.19 8.12 -6.52
C PHE A 164 -14.97 8.84 -5.98
N THR A 165 -14.91 10.15 -6.21
CA THR A 165 -13.90 11.00 -5.59
C THR A 165 -14.45 12.41 -5.42
N THR A 166 -14.05 13.12 -4.37
CA THR A 166 -14.48 14.49 -4.11
C THR A 166 -13.38 15.31 -3.44
N VAL A 167 -13.37 16.61 -3.69
CA VAL A 167 -12.55 17.58 -2.96
C VAL A 167 -13.32 18.87 -2.76
N MET A 168 -13.26 19.44 -1.56
CA MET A 168 -13.82 20.75 -1.26
C MET A 168 -12.74 21.82 -1.45
N VAL A 169 -13.04 22.84 -2.26
CA VAL A 169 -12.09 23.92 -2.55
C VAL A 169 -12.83 25.25 -2.47
N ASP A 170 -12.43 26.10 -1.53
CA ASP A 170 -13.01 27.44 -1.34
C ASP A 170 -14.56 27.43 -1.18
N GLY A 171 -15.10 26.40 -0.54
CA GLY A 171 -16.54 26.21 -0.33
C GLY A 171 -17.30 25.63 -1.53
N GLU A 172 -16.61 25.25 -2.61
CA GLU A 172 -17.18 24.59 -3.77
C GLU A 172 -16.77 23.12 -3.82
N LEU A 173 -17.73 22.23 -4.06
CA LEU A 173 -17.50 20.79 -4.12
C LEU A 173 -17.19 20.36 -5.54
N TYR A 174 -16.01 19.79 -5.74
CA TYR A 174 -15.59 19.15 -6.96
C TYR A 174 -15.75 17.63 -6.81
N SER A 175 -16.38 16.98 -7.80
CA SER A 175 -16.74 15.56 -7.72
C SER A 175 -16.45 14.83 -9.02
N GLY A 176 -16.05 13.56 -8.91
CA GLY A 176 -16.01 12.58 -9.99
C GLY A 176 -16.79 11.34 -9.56
N THR A 177 -17.91 11.04 -10.23
CA THR A 177 -18.79 9.91 -9.87
C THR A 177 -19.71 9.53 -11.03
N ALA A 178 -20.67 8.64 -10.79
CA ALA A 178 -21.79 8.38 -11.69
C ALA A 178 -23.00 9.29 -11.40
N TYR A 179 -23.61 9.81 -12.46
CA TYR A 179 -24.75 10.72 -12.39
C TYR A 179 -26.11 10.00 -12.31
N ASN A 180 -26.16 8.71 -12.62
CA ASN A 180 -27.40 7.93 -12.67
C ASN A 180 -27.33 6.64 -11.84
N PHE A 181 -28.50 6.04 -11.61
CA PHE A 181 -28.67 4.83 -10.80
C PHE A 181 -27.85 3.63 -11.33
N LEU A 182 -27.71 3.51 -12.65
CA LEU A 182 -27.03 2.37 -13.28
C LEU A 182 -25.51 2.48 -13.29
N GLY A 183 -24.94 3.65 -13.00
CA GLY A 183 -23.50 3.88 -13.12
C GLY A 183 -23.01 4.15 -14.54
N SER A 184 -23.92 4.30 -15.52
CA SER A 184 -23.56 4.41 -16.95
C SER A 184 -23.22 5.83 -17.39
N GLU A 185 -23.57 6.84 -16.59
CA GLU A 185 -23.35 8.26 -16.89
C GLU A 185 -22.24 8.84 -16.01
N PRO A 186 -20.95 8.75 -16.41
CA PRO A 186 -19.88 9.34 -15.64
C PRO A 186 -19.88 10.86 -15.73
N ILE A 187 -19.56 11.52 -14.63
CA ILE A 187 -19.52 12.98 -14.53
C ILE A 187 -18.32 13.42 -13.70
N ILE A 188 -17.61 14.45 -14.19
CA ILE A 188 -16.79 15.31 -13.35
C ILE A 188 -17.47 16.68 -13.29
N SER A 189 -17.76 17.17 -12.09
CA SER A 189 -18.53 18.40 -11.90
C SER A 189 -18.07 19.26 -10.74
N ARG A 190 -18.48 20.53 -10.77
CA ARG A 190 -18.37 21.46 -9.64
C ARG A 190 -19.74 21.94 -9.23
N TYR A 191 -20.04 21.74 -7.95
CA TYR A 191 -21.20 22.29 -7.29
C TYR A 191 -20.81 23.52 -6.48
N SER A 192 -21.57 24.59 -6.65
CA SER A 192 -21.40 25.86 -5.96
C SER A 192 -22.77 26.42 -5.60
N LEU A 193 -22.89 27.08 -4.45
CA LEU A 193 -24.10 27.78 -4.06
C LEU A 193 -24.33 29.06 -4.87
N SER A 194 -23.25 29.64 -5.40
CA SER A 194 -23.28 30.95 -6.09
C SER A 194 -23.21 30.84 -7.62
N GLN A 195 -22.77 29.70 -8.14
CA GLN A 195 -22.55 29.49 -9.57
C GLN A 195 -23.34 28.29 -10.10
N SER A 196 -23.65 28.30 -11.38
CA SER A 196 -24.30 27.16 -12.02
C SER A 196 -23.37 25.94 -12.06
N LEU A 197 -23.96 24.75 -11.94
CA LEU A 197 -23.28 23.47 -12.14
C LEU A 197 -22.43 23.48 -13.42
N LEU A 198 -21.11 23.31 -13.27
CA LEU A 198 -20.22 22.97 -14.37
C LEU A 198 -19.97 21.46 -14.37
N ARG A 199 -19.98 20.87 -15.56
CA ARG A 199 -19.81 19.44 -15.72
C ARG A 199 -19.12 19.06 -17.02
N THR A 200 -18.67 17.82 -17.11
CA THR A 200 -18.16 17.24 -18.35
C THR A 200 -19.25 17.07 -19.41
N GLU A 201 -18.82 16.95 -20.67
CA GLU A 201 -19.71 16.49 -21.74
C GLU A 201 -19.99 15.00 -21.63
N TYR A 202 -21.22 14.61 -21.95
CA TYR A 202 -21.60 13.19 -21.99
C TYR A 202 -21.16 12.60 -23.32
N SER A 203 -19.88 12.22 -23.38
CA SER A 203 -19.20 11.71 -24.56
C SER A 203 -18.04 10.80 -24.14
N THR A 204 -17.88 9.67 -24.83
CA THR A 204 -16.76 8.74 -24.61
C THR A 204 -15.39 9.37 -24.86
N SER A 205 -15.33 10.47 -25.62
CA SER A 205 -14.09 11.26 -25.75
C SER A 205 -13.65 11.89 -24.43
N TRP A 206 -14.61 12.29 -23.60
CA TRP A 206 -14.35 12.97 -22.34
C TRP A 206 -14.13 11.96 -21.23
N LEU A 207 -15.06 11.02 -21.05
CA LEU A 207 -15.01 9.97 -20.04
C LEU A 207 -15.60 8.68 -20.63
N ASN A 208 -14.86 7.57 -20.57
CA ASN A 208 -15.28 6.29 -21.14
C ASN A 208 -15.26 5.17 -20.08
N GLU A 209 -16.39 4.96 -19.40
CA GLU A 209 -16.49 4.01 -18.27
C GLU A 209 -15.36 4.22 -17.22
N PRO A 210 -15.17 5.43 -16.67
CA PRO A 210 -14.11 5.68 -15.70
C PRO A 210 -14.43 5.06 -14.34
N SER A 211 -13.39 4.61 -13.67
CA SER A 211 -13.36 4.33 -12.24
C SER A 211 -12.54 5.41 -11.54
N PHE A 212 -13.21 6.26 -10.76
CA PHE A 212 -12.57 7.40 -10.09
C PHE A 212 -11.77 6.97 -8.86
N VAL A 213 -10.61 7.58 -8.66
CA VAL A 213 -9.69 7.22 -7.58
C VAL A 213 -9.45 8.38 -6.64
N PHE A 214 -8.94 9.50 -7.15
CA PHE A 214 -8.51 10.61 -6.32
C PHE A 214 -8.75 11.95 -7.01
N ALA A 215 -8.96 13.00 -6.24
CA ALA A 215 -9.04 14.37 -6.72
C ALA A 215 -8.52 15.34 -5.66
N ASP A 216 -7.76 16.34 -6.09
CA ASP A 216 -7.22 17.36 -5.18
C ASP A 216 -6.83 18.63 -5.95
N VAL A 217 -6.70 19.73 -5.22
CA VAL A 217 -6.28 21.04 -5.72
C VAL A 217 -4.76 21.22 -5.62
N ILE A 218 -4.17 21.70 -6.71
CA ILE A 218 -2.83 22.27 -6.72
C ILE A 218 -2.97 23.79 -6.85
N ARG A 219 -2.50 24.52 -5.83
CA ARG A 219 -2.63 25.97 -5.68
C ARG A 219 -1.53 26.72 -6.44
N GLU A 220 -1.50 26.56 -7.76
CA GLU A 220 -0.49 27.17 -8.63
C GLU A 220 -0.62 28.71 -8.67
N GLY A 221 -1.82 29.24 -8.42
CA GLY A 221 -2.11 30.68 -8.60
C GLY A 221 -1.48 31.59 -7.55
N LYS A 222 -1.31 31.12 -6.30
CA LYS A 222 -0.87 31.97 -5.16
C LYS A 222 0.48 32.67 -5.37
N ASN A 223 1.37 32.05 -6.16
CA ASN A 223 2.72 32.56 -6.48
C ASN A 223 2.97 32.65 -7.99
N SER A 224 1.93 32.62 -8.82
CA SER A 224 2.11 32.64 -10.28
C SER A 224 2.48 34.04 -10.77
N ALA A 225 3.71 34.20 -11.25
CA ALA A 225 4.17 35.43 -11.93
C ALA A 225 3.27 35.82 -13.13
N ASP A 226 2.71 34.82 -13.83
CA ASP A 226 1.83 35.04 -14.98
C ASP A 226 0.34 35.20 -14.62
N GLY A 227 -0.01 35.24 -13.32
CA GLY A 227 -1.39 35.27 -12.84
C GLY A 227 -2.25 34.10 -13.33
N ASP A 228 -1.65 32.91 -13.40
CA ASP A 228 -2.32 31.64 -13.66
C ASP A 228 -3.22 31.24 -12.48
N ASP A 229 -4.08 30.26 -12.69
CA ASP A 229 -5.12 29.86 -11.74
C ASP A 229 -4.79 28.52 -11.06
N ASP A 230 -5.42 28.29 -9.92
CA ASP A 230 -5.44 27.01 -9.23
C ASP A 230 -6.08 25.95 -10.13
N LYS A 231 -5.63 24.70 -10.02
CA LYS A 231 -6.11 23.60 -10.86
C LYS A 231 -6.56 22.43 -10.00
N ILE A 232 -7.68 21.82 -10.39
CA ILE A 232 -8.21 20.63 -9.75
C ILE A 232 -7.82 19.44 -10.61
N TYR A 233 -7.06 18.52 -10.03
CA TYR A 233 -6.59 17.32 -10.68
C TYR A 233 -7.49 16.14 -10.31
N TYR A 234 -7.74 15.25 -11.27
CA TYR A 234 -8.53 14.04 -11.11
C TYR A 234 -7.73 12.84 -11.62
N PHE A 235 -7.80 11.74 -10.88
CA PHE A 235 -7.16 10.48 -11.19
C PHE A 235 -8.21 9.39 -11.30
N PHE A 236 -8.17 8.64 -12.39
CA PHE A 236 -9.14 7.58 -12.67
C PHE A 236 -8.59 6.59 -13.69
N THR A 237 -9.11 5.37 -13.69
CA THR A 237 -8.87 4.39 -14.76
C THR A 237 -10.08 4.34 -15.68
N GLU A 238 -9.92 4.44 -16.99
CA GLU A 238 -11.03 4.35 -17.95
C GLU A 238 -10.73 3.37 -19.08
N VAL A 239 -11.74 3.01 -19.87
CA VAL A 239 -11.55 2.23 -21.09
C VAL A 239 -10.89 3.10 -22.16
N SER A 240 -9.77 2.64 -22.70
CA SER A 240 -9.01 3.33 -23.73
C SER A 240 -9.86 3.56 -24.98
N VAL A 241 -9.70 4.74 -25.58
CA VAL A 241 -10.24 5.07 -26.90
C VAL A 241 -9.14 5.06 -27.96
N GLU A 242 -7.87 5.18 -27.56
CA GLU A 242 -6.72 5.34 -28.43
C GLU A 242 -5.99 4.04 -28.78
N TYR A 243 -6.28 2.93 -28.10
CA TYR A 243 -5.71 1.62 -28.42
C TYR A 243 -6.83 0.63 -28.77
N GLU A 244 -6.60 -0.11 -29.85
CA GLU A 244 -7.40 -1.28 -30.22
C GLU A 244 -6.73 -2.52 -29.62
N PHE A 245 -7.47 -3.32 -28.85
CA PHE A 245 -7.00 -4.57 -28.25
C PHE A 245 -8.10 -5.63 -28.34
N PHE A 246 -7.78 -6.91 -28.14
CA PHE A 246 -8.75 -8.02 -28.24
C PHE A 246 -9.93 -7.89 -27.24
N GLY A 247 -9.76 -7.09 -26.19
CA GLY A 247 -10.80 -6.72 -25.24
C GLY A 247 -10.65 -5.29 -24.77
N LYS A 248 -11.46 -4.88 -23.78
CA LYS A 248 -11.34 -3.56 -23.15
C LYS A 248 -9.95 -3.40 -22.53
N LEU A 249 -9.21 -2.40 -22.99
CA LEU A 249 -7.94 -2.00 -22.41
C LEU A 249 -8.17 -0.85 -21.44
N LEU A 250 -7.82 -1.03 -20.17
CA LEU A 250 -7.90 0.00 -19.15
C LEU A 250 -6.67 0.89 -19.18
N ILE A 251 -6.85 2.19 -18.94
CA ILE A 251 -5.76 3.17 -18.90
C ILE A 251 -5.94 4.10 -17.69
N PRO A 252 -4.90 4.29 -16.86
CA PRO A 252 -4.88 5.33 -15.85
C PRO A 252 -4.77 6.71 -16.50
N ARG A 253 -5.57 7.65 -16.00
CA ARG A 253 -5.65 9.02 -16.46
C ARG A 253 -5.33 9.96 -15.32
N ILE A 254 -4.62 11.02 -15.67
CA ILE A 254 -4.62 12.28 -14.93
C ILE A 254 -5.38 13.28 -15.78
N ALA A 255 -6.35 13.96 -15.18
CA ALA A 255 -7.10 15.05 -15.81
C ALA A 255 -7.02 16.31 -14.95
N ARG A 256 -7.25 17.47 -15.56
CA ARG A 256 -7.32 18.74 -14.82
C ARG A 256 -8.40 19.67 -15.34
N VAL A 257 -8.89 20.53 -14.46
CA VAL A 257 -9.73 21.70 -14.77
C VAL A 257 -9.21 22.92 -14.00
N CYS A 258 -9.48 24.12 -14.50
CA CYS A 258 -9.14 25.37 -13.83
C CYS A 258 -10.20 25.74 -12.80
N LYS A 259 -9.79 26.19 -11.63
CA LYS A 259 -10.70 26.55 -10.54
C LYS A 259 -11.69 27.64 -10.95
N GLY A 260 -11.22 28.67 -11.65
CA GLY A 260 -11.98 29.84 -12.11
C GLY A 260 -12.70 29.66 -13.44
N ASP A 261 -12.82 28.43 -13.96
CA ASP A 261 -13.63 28.15 -15.15
C ASP A 261 -15.12 28.43 -14.85
N LEU A 262 -15.80 29.09 -15.79
CA LEU A 262 -17.22 29.46 -15.73
C LEU A 262 -18.05 28.81 -16.85
N GLY A 263 -17.42 27.97 -17.68
CA GLY A 263 -17.99 27.49 -18.92
C GLY A 263 -17.85 28.49 -20.07
N GLY A 264 -18.42 28.16 -21.22
CA GLY A 264 -18.45 29.03 -22.39
C GLY A 264 -19.79 29.71 -22.61
N GLN A 265 -19.77 30.86 -23.31
CA GLN A 265 -20.97 31.67 -23.53
C GLN A 265 -21.95 31.06 -24.53
N ARG A 266 -21.45 30.40 -25.58
CA ARG A 266 -22.24 29.79 -26.68
C ARG A 266 -21.92 28.31 -26.82
N THR A 267 -20.65 28.02 -27.06
CA THR A 267 -20.10 26.66 -27.03
C THR A 267 -19.78 26.30 -25.58
N LEU A 268 -20.00 25.04 -25.16
CA LEU A 268 -19.71 24.57 -23.79
C LEU A 268 -20.45 25.35 -22.67
N GLN A 269 -21.72 25.72 -22.91
CA GLN A 269 -22.55 26.32 -21.87
C GLN A 269 -22.74 25.37 -20.69
N LYS A 270 -22.39 25.83 -19.49
CA LYS A 270 -22.41 25.03 -18.24
C LYS A 270 -21.53 23.76 -18.32
N LYS A 271 -20.49 23.79 -19.15
CA LYS A 271 -19.53 22.71 -19.36
C LYS A 271 -18.11 23.21 -19.17
N TRP A 272 -17.20 22.35 -18.73
CA TRP A 272 -15.80 22.73 -18.59
C TRP A 272 -15.20 23.22 -19.92
N THR A 273 -14.49 24.33 -19.89
CA THR A 273 -13.67 24.82 -21.01
C THR A 273 -12.19 24.47 -20.84
N SER A 274 -11.83 24.04 -19.62
CA SER A 274 -10.48 23.70 -19.18
C SER A 274 -10.21 22.20 -19.03
N PHE A 275 -11.21 21.34 -19.26
CA PHE A 275 -11.04 19.89 -19.08
C PHE A 275 -10.08 19.31 -20.11
N LEU A 276 -8.97 18.76 -19.63
CA LEU A 276 -8.03 17.97 -20.40
C LEU A 276 -7.65 16.72 -19.61
N LYS A 277 -7.34 15.62 -20.31
CA LYS A 277 -6.81 14.39 -19.72
C LYS A 277 -5.59 13.88 -20.49
N ALA A 278 -4.68 13.23 -19.78
CA ALA A 278 -3.50 12.56 -20.33
C ALA A 278 -3.39 11.13 -19.79
N LYS A 279 -2.70 10.27 -20.53
CA LYS A 279 -2.31 8.93 -20.06
C LYS A 279 -1.29 9.07 -18.93
N LEU A 280 -1.53 8.41 -17.79
CA LEU A 280 -0.59 8.29 -16.69
C LEU A 280 0.08 6.91 -16.78
N VAL A 281 1.38 6.88 -17.05
CA VAL A 281 2.09 5.63 -17.37
C VAL A 281 2.76 5.06 -16.13
N CYS A 282 2.52 3.79 -15.82
CA CYS A 282 3.32 3.00 -14.91
C CYS A 282 3.65 1.65 -15.58
N SER A 283 4.92 1.41 -15.89
CA SER A 283 5.35 0.26 -16.68
C SER A 283 6.80 -0.10 -16.43
N MET A 284 7.19 -1.33 -16.77
CA MET A 284 8.57 -1.78 -16.90
C MET A 284 8.89 -1.95 -18.38
N PRO A 285 9.49 -0.95 -19.05
CA PRO A 285 9.77 -1.01 -20.48
C PRO A 285 10.65 -2.21 -20.85
N GLU A 286 11.66 -2.52 -20.02
CA GLU A 286 12.60 -3.61 -20.25
C GLU A 286 11.93 -4.99 -20.29
N LEU A 287 10.83 -5.16 -19.55
CA LEU A 287 10.06 -6.40 -19.50
C LEU A 287 8.79 -6.35 -20.35
N ASN A 288 8.54 -5.26 -21.08
CA ASN A 288 7.29 -4.98 -21.78
C ASN A 288 6.04 -5.16 -20.90
N PHE A 289 6.14 -4.85 -19.60
CA PHE A 289 5.07 -5.05 -18.63
C PHE A 289 4.41 -3.73 -18.24
N VAL A 290 3.09 -3.70 -18.11
CA VAL A 290 2.34 -2.47 -17.79
C VAL A 290 1.42 -2.66 -16.58
N PHE A 291 1.39 -1.65 -15.73
CA PHE A 291 0.46 -1.49 -14.62
C PHE A 291 -0.57 -0.44 -15.02
N ASN A 292 -1.72 -0.91 -15.51
CA ASN A 292 -2.69 -0.09 -16.23
C ASN A 292 -4.01 0.14 -15.48
N VAL A 293 -4.04 -0.21 -14.19
CA VAL A 293 -5.14 0.11 -13.26
C VAL A 293 -4.54 0.87 -12.09
N VAL A 294 -5.02 2.08 -11.81
CA VAL A 294 -4.63 2.86 -10.62
C VAL A 294 -5.66 2.60 -9.52
N HIS A 295 -5.20 2.37 -8.29
CA HIS A 295 -6.06 2.13 -7.12
C HIS A 295 -6.11 3.30 -6.16
N ASP A 296 -4.98 3.97 -5.96
CA ASP A 296 -4.89 5.13 -5.08
C ASP A 296 -3.77 6.08 -5.52
N VAL A 297 -3.90 7.35 -5.13
CA VAL A 297 -2.96 8.42 -5.44
C VAL A 297 -2.77 9.32 -4.22
N PHE A 298 -1.51 9.60 -3.90
CA PHE A 298 -1.13 10.53 -2.85
C PHE A 298 -0.33 11.69 -3.45
N ILE A 299 -0.71 12.93 -3.11
CA ILE A 299 -0.01 14.13 -3.57
C ILE A 299 0.86 14.66 -2.42
N LEU A 300 2.17 14.47 -2.54
CA LEU A 300 3.16 15.00 -1.62
C LEU A 300 3.41 16.48 -1.93
N LYS A 301 2.55 17.34 -1.36
CA LYS A 301 2.58 18.79 -1.55
C LYS A 301 3.79 19.42 -0.88
N THR A 302 4.30 20.49 -1.48
CA THR A 302 5.34 21.34 -0.89
C THR A 302 4.93 22.81 -1.01
N PRO A 303 5.59 23.75 -0.30
CA PRO A 303 5.34 25.18 -0.47
C PRO A 303 5.53 25.66 -1.92
N ASP A 304 6.45 25.06 -2.66
CA ASP A 304 6.54 25.20 -4.11
C ASP A 304 5.79 24.05 -4.80
N TRP A 305 4.74 24.39 -5.54
CA TRP A 305 3.96 23.40 -6.29
C TRP A 305 4.83 22.68 -7.33
N ARG A 306 5.90 23.28 -7.84
CA ARG A 306 6.81 22.68 -8.82
C ARG A 306 7.58 21.48 -8.25
N GLU A 307 7.81 21.48 -6.95
CA GLU A 307 8.49 20.40 -6.21
C GLU A 307 7.51 19.34 -5.69
N THR A 308 6.22 19.48 -5.99
CA THR A 308 5.20 18.48 -5.63
C THR A 308 5.44 17.19 -6.42
N VAL A 309 5.30 16.07 -5.72
CA VAL A 309 5.42 14.73 -6.29
C VAL A 309 4.11 14.00 -6.11
N ILE A 310 3.62 13.39 -7.18
CA ILE A 310 2.42 12.57 -7.17
C ILE A 310 2.85 11.11 -7.11
N TYR A 311 2.43 10.39 -6.07
CA TYR A 311 2.63 8.95 -5.94
C TYR A 311 1.34 8.23 -6.30
N GLY A 312 1.42 7.14 -7.05
CA GLY A 312 0.26 6.31 -7.38
C GLY A 312 0.55 4.82 -7.21
N VAL A 313 -0.44 4.09 -6.74
CA VAL A 313 -0.45 2.63 -6.66
C VAL A 313 -1.16 2.05 -7.87
N PHE A 314 -0.50 1.12 -8.55
CA PHE A 314 -1.00 0.52 -9.77
C PHE A 314 -0.93 -1.00 -9.71
N THR A 315 -1.92 -1.66 -10.31
CA THR A 315 -1.87 -3.09 -10.65
C THR A 315 -2.03 -3.30 -12.15
N SER A 316 -1.85 -4.54 -12.57
CA SER A 316 -2.18 -4.96 -13.92
C SER A 316 -3.63 -5.42 -14.01
N GLN A 317 -4.32 -5.11 -15.11
CA GLN A 317 -5.68 -5.63 -15.36
C GLN A 317 -5.71 -7.15 -15.57
N TRP A 318 -4.56 -7.76 -15.86
CA TRP A 318 -4.45 -9.21 -16.06
C TRP A 318 -4.24 -9.88 -14.70
N ALA A 319 -5.32 -10.43 -14.15
CA ALA A 319 -5.43 -10.92 -12.77
C ALA A 319 -4.42 -12.01 -12.35
N ASN A 320 -3.73 -12.65 -13.29
CA ASN A 320 -2.91 -13.84 -13.02
C ASN A 320 -1.47 -13.53 -12.58
N VAL A 321 -1.10 -12.26 -12.41
CA VAL A 321 0.31 -11.88 -12.14
C VAL A 321 0.56 -11.49 -10.68
N GLY A 322 -0.48 -11.07 -9.93
CA GLY A 322 -0.33 -10.70 -8.51
C GLY A 322 0.68 -9.59 -8.25
N LEU A 323 0.88 -8.66 -9.20
CA LEU A 323 1.88 -7.59 -9.08
C LEU A 323 1.22 -6.24 -8.80
N SER A 324 1.82 -5.53 -7.84
CA SER A 324 1.55 -4.11 -7.60
C SER A 324 2.82 -3.29 -7.84
N ALA A 325 2.64 -2.04 -8.23
CA ALA A 325 3.71 -1.09 -8.40
C ALA A 325 3.35 0.28 -7.82
N VAL A 326 4.37 0.99 -7.31
CA VAL A 326 4.26 2.40 -6.95
C VAL A 326 5.06 3.21 -7.95
N CYS A 327 4.40 4.14 -8.65
CA CYS A 327 5.05 5.09 -9.55
C CYS A 327 4.97 6.51 -8.96
N ALA A 328 6.01 7.31 -9.17
CA ALA A 328 6.09 8.70 -8.73
C ALA A 328 6.21 9.63 -9.94
N TYR A 329 5.57 10.80 -9.92
CA TYR A 329 5.52 11.75 -11.03
C TYR A 329 5.82 13.16 -10.55
N ASN A 330 6.71 13.87 -11.26
CA ASN A 330 6.99 15.28 -10.98
C ASN A 330 5.85 16.17 -11.50
N MET A 331 5.43 17.13 -10.68
CA MET A 331 4.39 18.08 -11.07
C MET A 331 4.79 18.95 -12.27
N THR A 332 6.09 19.23 -12.43
CA THR A 332 6.62 19.93 -13.62
C THR A 332 6.43 19.15 -14.91
N SER A 333 6.62 17.82 -14.89
CA SER A 333 6.38 16.96 -16.05
C SER A 333 4.89 16.89 -16.40
N VAL A 334 4.03 16.85 -15.37
CA VAL A 334 2.58 16.94 -15.55
C VAL A 334 2.21 18.27 -16.23
N ASP A 335 2.67 19.39 -15.68
CA ASP A 335 2.35 20.70 -16.26
C ASP A 335 2.89 20.84 -17.70
N GLU A 336 4.08 20.34 -18.00
CA GLU A 336 4.62 20.35 -19.36
C GLU A 336 3.71 19.63 -20.37
N VAL A 337 3.19 18.45 -20.01
CA VAL A 337 2.25 17.70 -20.86
C VAL A 337 0.99 18.52 -21.12
N PHE A 338 0.40 19.12 -20.09
CA PHE A 338 -0.84 19.89 -20.27
C PHE A 338 -0.64 21.26 -20.94
N SER A 339 0.47 21.94 -20.68
CA SER A 339 0.77 23.28 -21.19
C SER A 339 1.33 23.27 -22.62
N LYS A 340 2.09 22.23 -23.01
CA LYS A 340 2.78 22.16 -24.30
C LYS A 340 2.42 20.94 -25.14
N GLY A 341 1.93 19.87 -24.53
CA GLY A 341 1.64 18.61 -25.21
C GLY A 341 0.67 18.75 -26.38
N LYS A 342 0.78 17.82 -27.33
CA LYS A 342 -0.11 17.73 -28.50
C LYS A 342 -1.41 17.04 -28.11
N TYR A 343 -2.45 17.34 -28.88
CA TYR A 343 -3.78 16.75 -28.68
C TYR A 343 -3.93 15.47 -29.51
N MET A 344 -4.85 14.60 -29.11
CA MET A 344 -5.35 13.50 -29.94
C MET A 344 -6.58 13.96 -30.72
N GLN A 345 -6.73 13.47 -31.95
CA GLN A 345 -7.85 13.73 -32.83
C GLN A 345 -8.47 12.42 -33.34
N LYS A 346 -9.79 12.40 -33.48
CA LYS A 346 -10.52 11.35 -34.19
C LYS A 346 -10.28 11.46 -35.69
N ALA A 347 -9.70 10.43 -36.30
CA ALA A 347 -9.60 10.25 -37.74
C ALA A 347 -10.61 9.18 -38.18
N THR A 348 -11.48 9.53 -39.11
CA THR A 348 -12.33 8.56 -39.81
C THR A 348 -11.48 7.81 -40.83
N VAL A 349 -11.30 6.51 -40.63
CA VAL A 349 -10.69 5.63 -41.63
C VAL A 349 -11.81 5.15 -42.56
N GLU A 350 -11.56 5.13 -43.87
CA GLU A 350 -12.54 4.61 -44.83
C GLU A 350 -12.98 3.19 -44.41
N GLN A 351 -14.30 2.98 -44.31
CA GLN A 351 -14.97 1.74 -43.88
C GLN A 351 -14.99 1.43 -42.35
N SER A 352 -15.37 2.42 -41.54
CA SER A 352 -16.20 2.29 -40.32
C SER A 352 -15.56 2.31 -38.92
N HIS A 353 -14.23 2.40 -38.78
CA HIS A 353 -13.60 2.57 -37.46
C HIS A 353 -13.02 3.99 -37.26
N THR A 354 -13.43 4.65 -36.18
CA THR A 354 -12.82 5.89 -35.72
C THR A 354 -11.51 5.56 -35.02
N LYS A 355 -10.38 6.04 -35.55
CA LYS A 355 -9.09 5.90 -34.88
C LYS A 355 -8.69 7.21 -34.22
N TRP A 356 -7.92 7.12 -33.14
CA TRP A 356 -7.35 8.32 -32.52
C TRP A 356 -5.89 8.45 -32.90
N VAL A 357 -5.52 9.63 -33.38
CA VAL A 357 -4.17 9.94 -33.88
C VAL A 357 -3.70 11.27 -33.31
N ARG A 358 -2.38 11.48 -33.27
CA ARG A 358 -1.80 12.76 -32.85
C ARG A 358 -2.23 13.88 -33.81
N TYR A 359 -2.77 14.96 -33.26
CA TYR A 359 -3.11 16.17 -33.99
C TYR A 359 -1.85 16.99 -34.30
N ASN A 360 -1.54 17.13 -35.59
CA ASN A 360 -0.38 17.88 -36.09
C ASN A 360 -0.77 19.23 -36.72
N GLY A 361 -2.05 19.61 -36.69
CA GLY A 361 -2.50 20.90 -37.21
C GLY A 361 -2.18 22.08 -36.30
N ILE A 362 -2.66 23.26 -36.69
CA ILE A 362 -2.46 24.50 -35.93
C ILE A 362 -3.45 24.57 -34.76
N THR A 363 -2.94 24.54 -33.54
CA THR A 363 -3.73 24.73 -32.32
C THR A 363 -4.26 26.18 -32.25
N PRO A 364 -5.56 26.39 -31.91
CA PRO A 364 -6.11 27.72 -31.69
C PRO A 364 -5.39 28.51 -30.58
N THR A 365 -5.53 29.84 -30.63
CA THR A 365 -5.06 30.77 -29.60
C THR A 365 -6.26 31.55 -29.04
N PRO A 366 -6.47 31.65 -27.71
CA PRO A 366 -5.69 31.03 -26.64
C PRO A 366 -5.65 29.49 -26.69
N ARG A 367 -4.64 28.88 -26.06
CA ARG A 367 -4.48 27.42 -26.02
C ARG A 367 -5.75 26.78 -25.42
N PRO A 368 -6.41 25.85 -26.14
CA PRO A 368 -7.58 25.13 -25.64
C PRO A 368 -7.28 24.40 -24.33
N GLY A 369 -8.18 24.47 -23.34
CA GLY A 369 -7.98 23.81 -22.05
C GLY A 369 -7.05 24.56 -21.05
N ALA A 370 -6.43 25.67 -21.44
CA ALA A 370 -5.59 26.47 -20.54
C ALA A 370 -6.44 27.40 -19.65
N CYS A 371 -5.93 27.70 -18.45
CA CYS A 371 -6.56 28.67 -17.55
C CYS A 371 -6.37 30.11 -18.07
N ILE A 372 -7.25 31.01 -17.64
CA ILE A 372 -7.17 32.42 -18.02
C ILE A 372 -6.03 33.09 -17.22
N ASN A 373 -4.96 33.45 -17.92
CA ASN A 373 -3.79 34.08 -17.32
C ASN A 373 -3.69 35.58 -17.65
N SER A 374 -2.61 36.24 -17.18
CA SER A 374 -2.39 37.68 -17.40
C SER A 374 -2.17 38.06 -18.86
N HIS A 375 -1.73 37.14 -19.72
CA HIS A 375 -1.66 37.40 -21.17
C HIS A 375 -3.07 37.44 -21.78
N ASN A 376 -3.96 36.51 -21.40
CA ASN A 376 -5.35 36.52 -21.84
C ASN A 376 -6.09 37.78 -21.41
N ARG A 377 -5.90 38.22 -20.16
CA ARG A 377 -6.51 39.45 -19.64
C ARG A 377 -6.09 40.70 -20.43
N ARG A 378 -4.82 40.77 -20.87
CA ARG A 378 -4.32 41.84 -21.76
C ARG A 378 -4.94 41.82 -23.16
N GLN A 379 -5.51 40.68 -23.57
CA GLN A 379 -6.25 40.52 -24.83
C GLN A 379 -7.78 40.61 -24.62
N ASN A 380 -8.23 41.26 -23.53
CA ASN A 380 -9.65 41.42 -23.17
C ASN A 380 -10.41 40.10 -22.92
N ILE A 381 -9.70 39.00 -22.63
CA ILE A 381 -10.30 37.73 -22.20
C ILE A 381 -10.10 37.61 -20.69
N SER A 382 -11.07 38.12 -19.93
CA SER A 382 -11.04 38.12 -18.46
C SER A 382 -11.61 36.86 -17.81
N SER A 383 -12.39 36.06 -18.56
CA SER A 383 -12.99 34.80 -18.09
C SER A 383 -13.18 33.81 -19.25
N SER A 384 -13.49 32.55 -18.92
CA SER A 384 -13.76 31.50 -19.91
C SER A 384 -14.96 31.81 -20.81
N LEU A 385 -15.92 32.61 -20.33
CA LEU A 385 -17.09 33.04 -21.11
C LEU A 385 -16.71 33.88 -22.32
N LEU A 386 -15.56 34.57 -22.27
CA LEU A 386 -15.04 35.41 -23.35
C LEU A 386 -14.07 34.68 -24.29
N LEU A 387 -13.88 33.37 -24.11
CA LEU A 387 -13.02 32.59 -25.00
C LEU A 387 -13.64 32.50 -26.41
N PRO A 388 -12.82 32.56 -27.49
CA PRO A 388 -13.31 32.38 -28.85
C PRO A 388 -13.95 31.00 -29.06
N ASP A 389 -15.07 30.94 -29.78
CA ASP A 389 -15.77 29.68 -30.09
C ASP A 389 -14.85 28.66 -30.79
N LYS A 390 -13.86 29.10 -31.57
CA LYS A 390 -12.85 28.22 -32.18
C LYS A 390 -12.01 27.47 -31.13
N THR A 391 -11.63 28.14 -30.05
CA THR A 391 -10.88 27.54 -28.94
C THR A 391 -11.77 26.58 -28.16
N LEU A 392 -13.02 26.98 -27.89
CA LEU A 392 -14.00 26.17 -27.15
C LEU A 392 -14.42 24.90 -27.90
N GLN A 393 -14.68 25.02 -29.21
CA GLN A 393 -15.00 23.86 -30.04
C GLN A 393 -13.81 22.91 -30.14
N PHE A 394 -12.59 23.44 -30.20
CA PHE A 394 -11.39 22.61 -30.24
C PHE A 394 -11.24 21.77 -28.97
N VAL A 395 -11.31 22.36 -27.76
CA VAL A 395 -11.18 21.58 -26.51
C VAL A 395 -12.33 20.58 -26.34
N LYS A 396 -13.53 20.93 -26.81
CA LYS A 396 -14.68 20.01 -26.81
C LYS A 396 -14.41 18.72 -27.59
N ASP A 397 -13.76 18.84 -28.74
CA ASP A 397 -13.49 17.71 -29.64
C ASP A 397 -12.15 17.02 -29.33
N HIS A 398 -11.24 17.69 -28.63
CA HIS A 398 -9.88 17.22 -28.33
C HIS A 398 -9.53 17.26 -26.83
N PRO A 399 -10.31 16.58 -25.95
CA PRO A 399 -10.03 16.58 -24.50
C PRO A 399 -8.83 15.69 -24.11
N LEU A 400 -8.38 14.79 -24.99
CA LEU A 400 -7.29 13.85 -24.73
C LEU A 400 -5.97 14.36 -25.30
N LEU A 401 -4.91 14.36 -24.49
CA LEU A 401 -3.55 14.66 -24.91
C LEU A 401 -2.85 13.41 -25.47
N ALA A 402 -2.02 13.61 -26.49
CA ALA A 402 -1.26 12.56 -27.16
C ALA A 402 0.00 12.17 -26.39
N ASP A 403 0.60 13.13 -25.69
CA ASP A 403 1.82 12.90 -24.92
C ASP A 403 1.47 12.38 -23.51
N PRO A 404 2.06 11.26 -23.06
CA PRO A 404 1.79 10.70 -21.75
C PRO A 404 2.59 11.39 -20.64
N VAL A 405 2.10 11.28 -19.40
CA VAL A 405 2.87 11.59 -18.20
C VAL A 405 3.68 10.35 -17.82
N LEU A 406 5.01 10.48 -17.82
CA LEU A 406 5.96 9.42 -17.48
C LEU A 406 6.42 9.51 -16.02
N PRO A 407 6.70 8.39 -15.35
CA PRO A 407 7.16 8.39 -13.97
C PRO A 407 8.62 8.83 -13.88
N ILE A 408 9.01 9.32 -12.70
CA ILE A 408 10.40 9.70 -12.40
C ILE A 408 11.28 8.45 -12.57
N GLY A 409 12.31 8.54 -13.41
CA GLY A 409 13.20 7.42 -13.73
C GLY A 409 12.65 6.44 -14.77
N ASN A 410 11.54 6.75 -15.46
CA ASN A 410 10.92 5.92 -16.51
C ASN A 410 10.50 4.50 -16.06
N GLY A 411 10.28 4.31 -14.76
CA GLY A 411 9.81 3.05 -14.19
C GLY A 411 9.18 3.24 -12.81
N PRO A 412 8.66 2.16 -12.21
CA PRO A 412 8.14 2.18 -10.86
C PRO A 412 9.27 2.37 -9.83
N ARG A 413 8.93 3.04 -8.71
CA ARG A 413 9.80 3.15 -7.53
C ARG A 413 9.83 1.86 -6.74
N LEU A 414 8.68 1.23 -6.58
CA LEU A 414 8.51 -0.03 -5.84
C LEU A 414 7.71 -1.01 -6.69
N ILE A 415 8.09 -2.29 -6.64
CA ILE A 415 7.31 -3.40 -7.20
C ILE A 415 7.15 -4.44 -6.10
N ALA A 416 5.92 -4.88 -5.88
CA ALA A 416 5.60 -5.96 -4.97
C ALA A 416 5.04 -7.15 -5.75
N LYS A 417 5.48 -8.35 -5.36
CA LYS A 417 5.01 -9.63 -5.91
C LYS A 417 4.06 -10.29 -4.93
N ASP A 418 3.00 -10.90 -5.45
CA ASP A 418 1.96 -11.61 -4.69
C ASP A 418 1.25 -10.74 -3.64
N VAL A 419 1.22 -9.42 -3.89
CA VAL A 419 0.64 -8.40 -3.01
C VAL A 419 -0.19 -7.44 -3.85
N ASN A 420 -1.45 -7.23 -3.45
CA ASN A 420 -2.32 -6.23 -4.06
C ASN A 420 -2.38 -5.00 -3.16
N TYR A 421 -1.70 -3.93 -3.56
CA TYR A 421 -1.78 -2.66 -2.86
C TYR A 421 -3.10 -1.95 -3.18
N THR A 422 -3.75 -1.42 -2.15
CA THR A 422 -5.04 -0.74 -2.24
C THR A 422 -4.96 0.74 -1.96
N GLN A 423 -4.05 1.17 -1.08
CA GLN A 423 -3.94 2.55 -0.58
C GLN A 423 -2.49 2.97 -0.40
N ILE A 424 -2.22 4.27 -0.44
CA ILE A 424 -0.88 4.85 -0.26
C ILE A 424 -0.90 6.16 0.52
N ALA A 425 0.05 6.31 1.44
CA ALA A 425 0.40 7.57 2.07
C ALA A 425 1.91 7.76 2.04
N VAL A 426 2.39 9.00 1.89
CA VAL A 426 3.83 9.30 1.80
C VAL A 426 4.19 10.47 2.69
N GLU A 427 5.29 10.34 3.44
CA GLU A 427 5.85 11.41 4.27
C GLU A 427 7.29 11.74 3.87
N ARG A 428 7.67 13.01 3.96
CA ARG A 428 9.08 13.44 3.94
C ARG A 428 9.64 13.47 5.34
N VAL A 429 10.62 12.61 5.61
CA VAL A 429 11.18 12.42 6.96
C VAL A 429 12.63 12.90 6.98
N PRO A 430 12.94 13.97 7.75
CA PRO A 430 14.32 14.36 7.99
C PRO A 430 14.99 13.36 8.94
N ALA A 431 16.19 12.88 8.57
CA ALA A 431 16.98 11.95 9.36
C ALA A 431 18.17 12.65 10.04
N LEU A 432 18.90 11.92 10.90
CA LEU A 432 20.05 12.48 11.66
C LEU A 432 21.25 12.85 10.78
N ASP A 433 21.30 12.37 9.54
CA ASP A 433 22.33 12.74 8.56
C ASP A 433 22.03 14.06 7.82
N ASN A 434 20.95 14.76 8.22
CA ASN A 434 20.40 15.97 7.60
C ASN A 434 19.88 15.78 6.17
N ASN A 435 19.72 14.53 5.70
CA ASN A 435 18.99 14.23 4.48
C ASN A 435 17.50 14.04 4.77
N VAL A 436 16.68 14.15 3.72
CA VAL A 436 15.24 13.94 3.77
C VAL A 436 14.90 12.75 2.90
N TYR A 437 14.10 11.84 3.47
CA TYR A 437 13.70 10.60 2.82
C TYR A 437 12.20 10.57 2.61
N ASP A 438 11.77 10.12 1.43
CA ASP A 438 10.36 9.81 1.18
C ASP A 438 10.07 8.42 1.77
N VAL A 439 9.20 8.36 2.77
CA VAL A 439 8.71 7.12 3.36
C VAL A 439 7.32 6.84 2.83
N ILE A 440 7.18 5.69 2.18
CA ILE A 440 5.97 5.20 1.52
C ILE A 440 5.31 4.17 2.42
N PHE A 441 4.05 4.42 2.78
CA PHE A 441 3.17 3.50 3.46
C PHE A 441 2.14 2.98 2.46
N THR A 442 2.10 1.67 2.23
CA THR A 442 1.14 1.03 1.31
C THR A 442 0.27 0.03 2.04
N GLY A 443 -1.05 0.20 1.97
CA GLY A 443 -2.03 -0.76 2.48
C GLY A 443 -2.35 -1.85 1.46
N THR A 444 -2.73 -3.03 1.93
CA THR A 444 -3.09 -4.19 1.08
C THR A 444 -4.55 -4.59 1.19
N ASP A 445 -4.98 -5.45 0.27
CA ASP A 445 -6.28 -6.13 0.30
C ASP A 445 -6.44 -7.16 1.42
N LYS A 446 -5.37 -7.45 2.17
CA LYS A 446 -5.34 -8.40 3.30
C LYS A 446 -5.10 -7.71 4.64
N GLY A 447 -5.25 -6.39 4.73
CA GLY A 447 -5.18 -5.68 6.00
C GLY A 447 -3.75 -5.45 6.50
N VAL A 448 -2.78 -5.57 5.60
CA VAL A 448 -1.35 -5.42 5.89
C VAL A 448 -0.88 -4.05 5.43
N LEU A 449 0.00 -3.43 6.20
CA LEU A 449 0.71 -2.19 5.86
C LEU A 449 2.18 -2.51 5.60
N HIS A 450 2.70 -2.11 4.44
CA HIS A 450 4.13 -2.11 4.18
C HIS A 450 4.67 -0.70 4.34
N LYS A 451 5.78 -0.57 5.07
CA LYS A 451 6.55 0.66 5.17
C LYS A 451 7.83 0.52 4.34
N SER A 452 8.04 1.42 3.40
CA SER A 452 9.21 1.41 2.53
C SER A 452 9.84 2.79 2.44
N VAL A 453 11.16 2.86 2.31
CA VAL A 453 11.92 4.12 2.27
C VAL A 453 12.64 4.22 0.93
N VAL A 454 12.55 5.41 0.31
CA VAL A 454 13.20 5.70 -0.97
C VAL A 454 14.61 6.24 -0.73
N TYR A 455 15.63 5.55 -1.24
CA TYR A 455 17.04 5.95 -1.23
C TYR A 455 17.55 6.26 -2.64
N GLU A 456 18.73 6.87 -2.76
CA GLU A 456 19.34 7.18 -4.07
C GLU A 456 19.54 5.94 -4.97
N GLY A 457 19.73 4.75 -4.38
CA GLY A 457 19.97 3.50 -5.09
C GLY A 457 18.78 2.56 -5.25
N GLY A 458 17.59 2.92 -4.72
CA GLY A 458 16.41 2.05 -4.77
C GLY A 458 15.45 2.24 -3.60
N VAL A 459 14.50 1.33 -3.45
CA VAL A 459 13.54 1.32 -2.35
C VAL A 459 13.83 0.13 -1.45
N HIS A 460 13.80 0.35 -0.14
CA HIS A 460 13.95 -0.71 0.86
C HIS A 460 12.70 -0.76 1.74
N THR A 461 12.10 -1.94 1.83
CA THR A 461 10.96 -2.22 2.70
C THR A 461 11.47 -2.49 4.10
N VAL A 462 11.08 -1.63 5.04
CA VAL A 462 11.52 -1.63 6.44
C VAL A 462 10.76 -2.66 7.24
N GLU A 463 9.43 -2.67 7.09
CA GLU A 463 8.57 -3.54 7.89
C GLU A 463 7.23 -3.81 7.20
N GLU A 464 6.64 -4.93 7.59
CA GLU A 464 5.29 -5.38 7.25
C GLU A 464 4.50 -5.50 8.56
N ILE A 465 3.31 -4.89 8.62
CA ILE A 465 2.49 -4.84 9.84
C ILE A 465 1.07 -5.29 9.50
N GLN A 466 0.58 -6.32 10.19
CA GLN A 466 -0.83 -6.70 10.11
C GLN A 466 -1.67 -5.68 10.90
N LEU A 467 -2.25 -4.70 10.21
CA LEU A 467 -3.09 -3.68 10.85
C LEU A 467 -4.48 -4.21 11.21
N LEU A 468 -5.07 -5.04 10.34
CA LEU A 468 -6.45 -5.51 10.49
C LEU A 468 -6.47 -7.00 10.81
N LYS A 469 -7.10 -7.39 11.93
CA LYS A 469 -7.12 -8.79 12.41
C LYS A 469 -7.78 -9.77 11.44
N ASN A 470 -8.76 -9.34 10.66
CA ASN A 470 -9.62 -10.21 9.85
C ASN A 470 -9.19 -10.38 8.38
N GLN A 471 -7.93 -10.08 8.04
CA GLN A 471 -7.42 -10.12 6.66
C GLN A 471 -8.33 -9.43 5.63
N GLU A 472 -8.92 -8.29 6.01
CA GLU A 472 -9.81 -7.52 5.15
C GLU A 472 -9.08 -6.37 4.44
N PRO A 473 -9.59 -5.81 3.33
CA PRO A 473 -8.91 -4.74 2.62
C PRO A 473 -8.84 -3.43 3.42
N ILE A 474 -7.68 -2.77 3.39
CA ILE A 474 -7.55 -1.37 3.79
C ILE A 474 -8.21 -0.51 2.71
N LYS A 475 -9.32 0.17 3.05
CA LYS A 475 -10.13 0.95 2.10
C LYS A 475 -9.73 2.42 2.01
N THR A 476 -9.15 2.95 3.08
CA THR A 476 -8.68 4.33 3.17
C THR A 476 -7.51 4.40 4.12
N LEU A 477 -6.49 5.17 3.76
CA LEU A 477 -5.30 5.38 4.57
C LEU A 477 -5.03 6.89 4.67
N LEU A 478 -4.95 7.41 5.89
CA LEU A 478 -4.58 8.80 6.16
C LEU A 478 -3.34 8.87 7.04
N LEU A 479 -2.53 9.88 6.82
CA LEU A 479 -1.35 10.20 7.63
C LEU A 479 -1.54 11.56 8.29
N SER A 480 -1.31 11.63 9.60
CA SER A 480 -1.14 12.90 10.32
C SER A 480 0.33 13.31 10.36
N THR A 481 0.56 14.60 10.13
CA THR A 481 1.89 15.23 10.12
C THR A 481 2.20 16.01 11.41
N GLN A 482 1.30 16.00 12.40
CA GLN A 482 1.54 16.58 13.74
C GLN A 482 2.63 15.84 14.54
N GLU A 483 3.04 16.41 15.68
CA GLU A 483 4.15 15.92 16.52
C GLU A 483 4.08 14.41 16.85
N ALA A 484 2.88 13.84 17.03
CA ALA A 484 2.71 12.43 17.38
C ALA A 484 2.68 11.45 16.18
N ARG A 485 2.61 11.97 14.93
CA ARG A 485 2.64 11.24 13.64
C ARG A 485 2.00 9.85 13.64
N PHE A 486 0.69 9.80 13.38
CA PHE A 486 -0.08 8.57 13.27
C PHE A 486 -0.59 8.31 11.85
N LEU A 487 -0.71 7.02 11.52
CA LEU A 487 -1.45 6.50 10.38
C LEU A 487 -2.83 6.00 10.84
N TYR A 488 -3.85 6.30 10.05
CA TYR A 488 -5.22 5.83 10.27
C TYR A 488 -5.67 5.02 9.07
N ALA A 489 -6.04 3.77 9.29
CA ALA A 489 -6.54 2.86 8.29
C ALA A 489 -8.03 2.56 8.54
N GLY A 490 -8.88 2.78 7.53
CA GLY A 490 -10.31 2.43 7.58
C GLY A 490 -10.61 1.15 6.82
N SER A 491 -11.48 0.31 7.36
CA SER A 491 -11.89 -0.98 6.79
C SER A 491 -13.40 -1.22 6.91
N ASP A 492 -13.87 -2.43 6.62
CA ASP A 492 -15.28 -2.77 6.84
C ASP A 492 -15.61 -3.00 8.31
N SER A 493 -14.64 -3.45 9.11
CA SER A 493 -14.83 -3.72 10.53
C SER A 493 -14.55 -2.52 11.45
N GLY A 494 -13.67 -1.58 11.08
CA GLY A 494 -13.31 -0.48 11.96
C GLY A 494 -12.29 0.51 11.40
N VAL A 495 -11.74 1.30 12.33
CA VAL A 495 -10.60 2.19 12.10
C VAL A 495 -9.46 1.74 13.00
N VAL A 496 -8.25 1.67 12.45
CA VAL A 496 -7.02 1.36 13.18
C VAL A 496 -6.07 2.54 13.12
N GLN A 497 -5.53 2.92 14.27
CA GLN A 497 -4.48 3.91 14.44
C GLN A 497 -3.16 3.19 14.72
N SER A 498 -2.14 3.52 13.93
CA SER A 498 -0.78 3.02 14.06
C SER A 498 0.20 4.19 14.19
N PRO A 499 1.23 4.13 15.05
CA PRO A 499 2.36 5.05 14.92
C PRO A 499 3.07 4.81 13.57
N THR A 500 3.86 5.80 13.15
CA THR A 500 4.66 5.72 11.92
C THR A 500 5.89 4.82 12.03
N ALA A 501 6.32 4.47 13.25
CA ALA A 501 7.45 3.58 13.50
C ALA A 501 7.38 2.90 14.87
N PHE A 502 7.77 1.63 14.94
CA PHE A 502 7.83 0.84 16.16
C PHE A 502 9.28 0.68 16.66
N CYS A 503 9.97 1.80 16.90
CA CYS A 503 11.41 1.77 17.21
C CYS A 503 11.74 0.92 18.44
N ASP A 504 10.86 0.88 19.44
CA ASP A 504 11.06 0.12 20.68
C ASP A 504 11.11 -1.41 20.45
N LYS A 505 10.70 -1.90 19.27
CA LYS A 505 10.85 -3.32 18.90
C LYS A 505 12.31 -3.72 18.68
N TYR A 506 13.18 -2.75 18.35
CA TYR A 506 14.60 -2.99 18.11
C TYR A 506 15.37 -2.91 19.43
N LEU A 507 15.71 -4.08 19.99
CA LEU A 507 16.26 -4.19 21.34
C LEU A 507 17.76 -3.87 21.41
N THR A 508 18.48 -4.02 20.30
CA THR A 508 19.93 -3.79 20.21
C THR A 508 20.27 -2.62 19.30
N CYS A 509 21.50 -2.10 19.42
CA CYS A 509 21.98 -1.04 18.54
C CYS A 509 22.02 -1.53 17.09
N GLU A 510 22.50 -2.74 16.90
CA GLU A 510 22.65 -3.40 15.61
C GLU A 510 21.29 -3.54 14.93
N ASP A 511 20.27 -4.05 15.63
CA ASP A 511 18.91 -4.18 15.09
C ASP A 511 18.32 -2.80 14.70
N CYS A 512 18.51 -1.80 15.56
CA CYS A 512 18.02 -0.44 15.32
C CYS A 512 18.66 0.21 14.08
N ILE A 513 19.95 -0.02 13.85
CA ILE A 513 20.67 0.51 12.69
C ILE A 513 20.35 -0.30 11.42
N LEU A 514 20.29 -1.62 11.51
CA LEU A 514 20.01 -2.50 10.37
C LEU A 514 18.57 -2.36 9.85
N ALA A 515 17.65 -1.92 10.69
CA ALA A 515 16.29 -1.56 10.30
C ALA A 515 16.25 -0.44 9.25
N ARG A 516 17.28 0.43 9.19
CA ARG A 516 17.39 1.56 8.25
C ARG A 516 16.17 2.49 8.28
N ASP A 517 15.47 2.53 9.40
CA ASP A 517 14.25 3.31 9.56
C ASP A 517 14.60 4.78 9.88
N PRO A 518 14.24 5.76 9.01
CA PRO A 518 14.56 7.16 9.25
C PRO A 518 13.91 7.74 10.51
N TYR A 519 12.86 7.10 11.05
CA TYR A 519 12.26 7.51 12.31
C TYR A 519 13.03 7.02 13.54
N CYS A 520 13.86 5.97 13.40
CA CYS A 520 14.48 5.29 14.54
C CYS A 520 15.98 5.58 14.66
N ALA A 521 16.44 5.78 15.89
CA ALA A 521 17.85 5.94 16.21
C ALA A 521 18.17 5.27 17.56
N TRP A 522 19.38 4.74 17.69
CA TRP A 522 19.84 4.13 18.94
C TRP A 522 20.27 5.20 19.94
N SER A 523 19.71 5.17 21.14
CA SER A 523 20.14 6.01 22.25
C SER A 523 21.19 5.29 23.10
N THR A 524 22.44 5.72 23.00
CA THR A 524 23.52 5.19 23.86
C THR A 524 23.30 5.43 25.36
N HIS A 525 22.48 6.42 25.71
CA HIS A 525 22.17 6.74 27.11
C HIS A 525 21.05 5.87 27.69
N ALA A 526 19.97 5.68 26.92
CA ALA A 526 18.85 4.84 27.35
C ALA A 526 19.11 3.35 27.09
N ALA A 527 20.14 3.02 26.31
CA ALA A 527 20.41 1.68 25.81
C ALA A 527 19.17 1.07 25.13
N SER A 528 18.48 1.88 24.32
CA SER A 528 17.28 1.49 23.60
C SER A 528 17.19 2.21 22.25
N CYS A 529 16.52 1.59 21.28
CA CYS A 529 16.15 2.24 20.04
C CYS A 529 14.95 3.16 20.30
N VAL A 530 15.03 4.41 19.84
CA VAL A 530 14.02 5.43 20.12
C VAL A 530 13.59 6.11 18.83
N ASN A 531 12.35 6.59 18.81
CA ASN A 531 11.86 7.44 17.74
C ASN A 531 12.39 8.87 17.91
N ILE A 532 12.98 9.42 16.85
CA ILE A 532 13.65 10.73 16.88
C ILE A 532 12.68 11.91 17.07
N PHE A 533 11.38 11.74 16.80
CA PHE A 533 10.38 12.80 16.89
C PHE A 533 9.68 12.88 18.26
N HIS A 534 9.67 11.81 19.04
CA HIS A 534 8.96 11.78 20.34
C HIS A 534 9.74 12.43 21.50
N ARG A 535 10.97 12.95 21.29
CA ARG A 535 11.78 13.60 22.35
C ARG A 535 11.99 15.10 22.11
N ARG A 536 11.40 15.92 22.98
CA ARG A 536 11.45 17.40 22.98
C ARG A 536 12.80 18.03 23.39
N ASP A 537 13.83 17.25 23.67
CA ASP A 537 15.08 17.78 24.25
C ASP A 537 16.24 17.82 23.24
N ASN A 538 16.45 18.98 22.61
CA ASN A 538 17.53 19.25 21.66
C ASN A 538 18.94 18.99 22.25
N ALA A 539 19.09 18.99 23.58
CA ALA A 539 20.35 18.68 24.24
C ALA A 539 20.78 17.20 24.11
N GLN A 540 19.84 16.29 23.84
CA GLN A 540 20.08 14.83 23.78
C GLN A 540 20.35 14.27 22.38
N HIS A 541 20.17 15.05 21.32
CA HIS A 541 20.50 14.63 19.94
C HIS A 541 21.99 14.30 19.75
N ARG A 542 22.86 14.79 20.64
CA ARG A 542 24.32 14.59 20.57
C ARG A 542 24.78 13.15 20.90
N LYS A 543 23.88 12.22 21.19
CA LYS A 543 24.19 10.82 21.56
C LYS A 543 23.30 9.76 20.89
N LEU A 544 22.59 10.14 19.82
CA LEU A 544 21.81 9.22 19.00
C LEU A 544 22.67 8.68 17.85
N LEU A 545 22.57 7.39 17.56
CA LEU A 545 23.22 6.74 16.44
C LEU A 545 22.15 6.32 15.42
N GLN A 546 22.32 6.73 14.16
CA GLN A 546 21.47 6.31 13.05
C GLN A 546 22.33 6.18 11.80
N ASN A 547 22.10 5.11 11.03
CA ASN A 547 22.77 4.92 9.76
C ASN A 547 21.83 4.24 8.76
N LEU A 548 21.29 5.03 7.84
CA LEU A 548 20.32 4.55 6.87
C LEU A 548 20.95 3.76 5.71
N ARG A 549 22.30 3.68 5.67
CA ARG A 549 23.02 2.72 4.83
C ARG A 549 23.14 1.34 5.49
N GLY A 550 22.72 1.21 6.75
CA GLY A 550 22.72 -0.02 7.55
C GLY A 550 24.11 -0.48 8.03
N ASP A 551 25.08 0.43 8.10
CA ASP A 551 26.39 0.11 8.68
C ASP A 551 26.35 0.26 10.21
N ALA A 552 26.20 -0.88 10.89
CA ALA A 552 26.18 -1.04 12.34
C ALA A 552 27.57 -0.95 13.00
N GLY A 553 28.66 -0.72 12.24
CA GLY A 553 30.01 -0.57 12.80
C GLY A 553 30.19 0.61 13.75
N MET A 554 29.22 1.53 13.77
CA MET A 554 29.14 2.64 14.73
C MET A 554 28.56 2.25 16.09
N CYS A 555 27.98 1.05 16.20
CA CYS A 555 27.45 0.56 17.47
C CYS A 555 28.61 0.35 18.46
N PRO A 556 28.44 0.74 19.73
CA PRO A 556 29.46 0.51 20.74
C PRO A 556 29.69 -1.00 20.85
N SER A 557 30.94 -1.43 20.75
CA SER A 557 31.30 -2.84 20.90
C SER A 557 30.92 -3.28 22.31
N GLY A 558 29.81 -3.98 22.44
CA GLY A 558 29.50 -4.68 23.66
C GLY A 558 30.62 -5.68 23.91
N GLU A 559 31.24 -5.63 25.10
CA GLU A 559 31.80 -6.84 25.67
C GLU A 559 30.68 -7.88 25.66
N CYS A 560 30.71 -8.78 24.67
CA CYS A 560 29.85 -9.95 24.62
C CYS A 560 29.84 -10.55 26.03
N CYS A 561 28.64 -10.68 26.64
CA CYS A 561 28.43 -11.10 28.01
C CYS A 561 29.49 -12.13 28.47
N LYS A 562 30.54 -11.67 29.15
CA LYS A 562 31.39 -12.54 29.98
C LYS A 562 30.65 -12.81 31.29
N GLN A 563 29.42 -13.29 31.20
CA GLN A 563 28.84 -14.05 32.30
C GLN A 563 29.27 -15.49 32.10
N ARG A 564 30.33 -15.83 32.83
CA ARG A 564 30.64 -17.20 33.22
C ARG A 564 29.36 -17.79 33.83
N LEU A 565 28.69 -18.65 33.08
CA LEU A 565 27.48 -19.36 33.52
C LEU A 565 27.82 -20.29 34.68
N ASP A 566 27.47 -19.85 35.88
CA ASP A 566 27.06 -20.72 36.98
C ASP A 566 25.61 -20.31 37.35
N GLY A 567 24.64 -21.17 37.03
CA GLY A 567 23.24 -21.04 37.50
C GLY A 567 22.27 -20.27 36.59
N MET A 568 21.04 -20.75 36.55
CA MET A 568 19.93 -20.36 35.67
C MET A 568 19.48 -18.88 35.72
N ALA A 569 18.81 -18.48 34.62
CA ALA A 569 17.88 -17.37 34.39
C ALA A 569 18.42 -16.05 33.79
N GLY A 570 17.82 -15.63 32.66
CA GLY A 570 17.94 -14.28 32.06
C GLY A 570 18.44 -14.27 30.61
N PHE A 571 17.52 -14.27 29.64
CA PHE A 571 17.84 -14.18 28.21
C PHE A 571 18.23 -12.74 27.82
N ALA A 572 19.41 -12.58 27.21
CA ALA A 572 19.87 -11.36 26.55
C ALA A 572 19.78 -11.56 25.03
N GLY A 573 19.02 -10.68 24.37
CA GLY A 573 18.73 -10.72 22.93
C GLY A 573 19.94 -10.34 22.08
N THR A 574 20.46 -11.31 21.36
CA THR A 574 21.20 -11.15 20.10
C THR A 574 20.34 -11.88 19.07
N LEU A 575 20.40 -11.54 17.77
CA LEU A 575 19.91 -12.41 16.69
C LEU A 575 20.51 -13.82 16.86
N ARG A 576 19.85 -14.67 17.63
CA ARG A 576 20.26 -16.05 17.90
C ARG A 576 19.32 -16.91 17.13
N CYS A 577 19.84 -17.59 16.10
CA CYS A 577 19.08 -18.71 15.59
C CYS A 577 19.09 -19.81 16.66
N GLU A 578 17.93 -20.32 17.04
CA GLU A 578 17.87 -21.51 17.90
C GLU A 578 18.03 -22.75 17.03
N LEU A 579 18.96 -23.63 17.41
CA LEU A 579 19.17 -24.90 16.76
C LEU A 579 18.03 -25.84 17.15
N VAL A 580 17.26 -26.33 16.18
CA VAL A 580 16.09 -27.17 16.49
C VAL A 580 16.31 -28.64 16.17
N VAL A 581 17.18 -29.02 15.20
CA VAL A 581 17.40 -30.44 14.87
C VAL A 581 18.82 -30.69 14.32
N LEU A 582 19.44 -31.79 14.75
CA LEU A 582 20.72 -32.31 14.24
C LEU A 582 20.56 -33.82 13.98
N GLU A 583 20.32 -34.22 12.73
CA GLU A 583 20.23 -35.63 12.34
C GLU A 583 21.50 -36.08 11.60
N CYS A 584 22.11 -37.17 12.08
CA CYS A 584 23.36 -37.71 11.57
C CYS A 584 23.10 -38.85 10.56
N PHE A 585 23.61 -38.72 9.33
CA PHE A 585 23.61 -39.80 8.34
C PHE A 585 25.05 -40.15 7.89
N VAL A 586 25.22 -41.36 7.34
CA VAL A 586 26.54 -41.94 7.00
C VAL A 586 27.31 -41.15 5.91
N LEU A 587 26.65 -40.22 5.21
CA LEU A 587 27.23 -39.44 4.09
C LEU A 587 27.21 -37.91 4.28
N GLY A 588 26.71 -37.41 5.42
CA GLY A 588 26.56 -35.98 5.74
C GLY A 588 25.58 -35.74 6.89
N PHE A 589 25.42 -34.49 7.33
CA PHE A 589 24.47 -34.13 8.40
C PHE A 589 23.59 -32.93 8.00
N CYS A 590 22.35 -32.93 8.50
CA CYS A 590 21.41 -31.83 8.32
C CYS A 590 21.46 -30.92 9.54
N VAL A 591 21.71 -29.62 9.34
CA VAL A 591 21.66 -28.62 10.41
C VAL A 591 20.51 -27.66 10.13
N SER A 592 19.64 -27.50 11.12
CA SER A 592 18.47 -26.60 11.01
C SER A 592 18.51 -25.54 12.11
N ALA A 593 18.31 -24.28 11.74
CA ALA A 593 18.26 -23.16 12.65
C ALA A 593 17.02 -22.30 12.36
N ILE A 594 16.30 -21.89 13.42
CA ILE A 594 15.20 -20.92 13.32
C ILE A 594 15.83 -19.54 13.42
N CYS A 595 15.80 -18.77 12.35
CA CYS A 595 16.26 -17.39 12.37
C CYS A 595 15.05 -16.44 12.28
N PRO A 596 15.11 -15.25 12.89
CA PRO A 596 14.13 -14.20 12.62
C PRO A 596 14.08 -13.90 11.12
N SER A 597 12.94 -13.39 10.63
CA SER A 597 12.75 -12.87 9.27
C SER A 597 13.64 -11.64 9.07
N GLY A 598 14.95 -11.85 9.03
CA GLY A 598 15.92 -10.83 8.70
C GLY A 598 15.69 -10.30 7.28
N PRO A 599 16.49 -9.30 6.85
CA PRO A 599 16.32 -8.69 5.55
C PRO A 599 16.35 -9.74 4.42
N THR A 600 15.61 -9.47 3.34
CA THR A 600 15.40 -10.40 2.22
C THR A 600 16.69 -10.81 1.47
N ASP A 601 17.83 -10.21 1.80
CA ASP A 601 19.16 -10.47 1.26
C ASP A 601 20.08 -11.30 2.18
N LEU A 602 19.52 -11.92 3.22
CA LEU A 602 20.27 -12.71 4.21
C LEU A 602 20.81 -14.04 3.62
N SER A 603 22.14 -14.18 3.60
CA SER A 603 22.86 -15.40 3.23
C SER A 603 23.42 -16.11 4.46
N ILE A 604 23.34 -17.45 4.51
CA ILE A 604 23.80 -18.23 5.66
C ILE A 604 25.03 -19.06 5.27
N HIS A 605 26.02 -19.08 6.15
CA HIS A 605 27.27 -19.81 5.98
C HIS A 605 27.54 -20.65 7.22
N TRP A 606 28.02 -21.88 7.01
CA TRP A 606 28.44 -22.76 8.09
C TRP A 606 29.95 -22.83 8.16
N HIS A 607 30.49 -22.91 9.37
CA HIS A 607 31.90 -23.04 9.67
C HIS A 607 32.12 -24.20 10.65
N SER A 608 33.23 -24.92 10.53
CA SER A 608 33.72 -25.93 11.47
C SER A 608 35.14 -25.56 11.86
N ASN A 609 35.40 -25.33 13.15
CA ASN A 609 36.69 -24.87 13.68
C ASN A 609 37.23 -23.64 12.93
N GLY A 610 36.35 -22.71 12.54
CA GLY A 610 36.67 -21.51 11.78
C GLY A 610 36.80 -21.69 10.26
N ARG A 611 36.78 -22.92 9.73
CA ARG A 611 36.79 -23.19 8.28
C ARG A 611 35.37 -23.23 7.73
N ARG A 612 35.10 -22.51 6.64
CA ARG A 612 33.80 -22.53 5.97
C ARG A 612 33.52 -23.92 5.40
N LEU A 613 32.31 -24.44 5.63
CA LEU A 613 31.84 -25.74 5.18
C LEU A 613 31.13 -25.63 3.83
N ASP A 614 31.26 -26.68 3.02
CA ASP A 614 30.57 -26.79 1.74
C ASP A 614 29.12 -27.28 1.98
N THR A 615 28.17 -26.41 1.65
CA THR A 615 26.73 -26.69 1.68
C THR A 615 26.29 -27.21 0.32
N VAL A 616 25.63 -28.37 0.29
CA VAL A 616 25.16 -28.99 -0.97
C VAL A 616 23.80 -28.43 -1.37
N ASN A 617 22.87 -28.33 -0.41
CA ASN A 617 21.52 -27.80 -0.61
C ASN A 617 21.09 -27.01 0.62
N GLU A 618 20.39 -25.89 0.40
CA GLU A 618 19.73 -25.08 1.43
C GLU A 618 18.22 -25.12 1.21
N TYR A 619 17.48 -25.45 2.26
CA TYR A 619 16.02 -25.44 2.32
C TYR A 619 15.58 -24.33 3.26
N ARG A 620 14.69 -23.46 2.78
CA ARG A 620 14.06 -22.42 3.59
C ARG A 620 12.58 -22.74 3.71
N HIS A 621 12.08 -22.75 4.93
CA HIS A 621 10.67 -22.92 5.21
C HIS A 621 10.23 -21.80 6.15
N THR A 622 9.26 -21.01 5.72
CA THR A 622 8.65 -19.97 6.56
C THR A 622 7.89 -20.67 7.69
N PHE A 623 8.38 -20.52 8.92
CA PHE A 623 7.80 -21.16 10.09
C PHE A 623 6.69 -20.30 10.72
N SER A 624 6.84 -18.97 10.65
CA SER A 624 5.83 -17.97 11.02
C SER A 624 6.07 -16.66 10.25
N HIS A 625 5.22 -15.65 10.45
CA HIS A 625 5.35 -14.32 9.80
C HIS A 625 6.73 -13.68 10.03
N ASP A 626 7.34 -13.95 11.21
CA ASP A 626 8.60 -13.32 11.63
C ASP A 626 9.77 -14.31 11.77
N ALA A 627 9.63 -15.56 11.29
CA ALA A 627 10.68 -16.58 11.44
C ALA A 627 10.78 -17.52 10.24
N VAL A 628 12.01 -17.72 9.77
CA VAL A 628 12.34 -18.67 8.71
C VAL A 628 13.19 -19.78 9.29
N LEU A 629 12.74 -21.02 9.13
CA LEU A 629 13.56 -22.20 9.34
C LEU A 629 14.49 -22.35 8.14
N VAL A 630 15.80 -22.31 8.39
CA VAL A 630 16.80 -22.60 7.38
C VAL A 630 17.50 -23.91 7.73
N SER A 631 17.39 -24.86 6.80
CA SER A 631 18.01 -26.18 6.88
C SER A 631 19.07 -26.29 5.80
N SER A 632 20.31 -26.60 6.16
CA SER A 632 21.39 -26.80 5.19
C SER A 632 21.95 -28.21 5.30
N TRP A 633 22.17 -28.85 4.14
CA TRP A 633 22.87 -30.13 4.08
C TRP A 633 24.37 -29.88 3.94
N VAL A 634 25.12 -30.25 4.97
CA VAL A 634 26.55 -29.96 5.08
C VAL A 634 27.35 -31.23 4.78
N ARG A 635 28.27 -31.14 3.80
CA ARG A 635 29.11 -32.27 3.40
C ARG A 635 30.49 -32.13 4.03
N GLU A 636 30.68 -32.75 5.19
CA GLU A 636 32.00 -32.92 5.80
C GLU A 636 32.36 -34.41 5.91
N GLN A 637 33.65 -34.73 5.81
CA GLN A 637 34.22 -36.01 6.27
C GLN A 637 33.88 -36.23 7.77
N PRO A 638 33.88 -37.47 8.31
CA PRO A 638 33.17 -37.83 9.55
C PRO A 638 33.35 -36.82 10.68
N LEU A 639 32.22 -36.46 11.32
CA LEU A 639 32.11 -35.52 12.44
C LEU A 639 33.30 -35.64 13.40
N SER A 640 34.11 -34.60 13.49
CA SER A 640 35.19 -34.55 14.46
C SER A 640 34.59 -34.32 15.85
N LYS A 641 34.79 -35.30 16.73
CA LYS A 641 34.55 -35.12 18.17
C LYS A 641 35.30 -33.85 18.61
N ASP A 642 34.64 -32.98 19.37
CA ASP A 642 35.16 -31.68 19.84
C ASP A 642 35.33 -30.55 18.78
N ALA A 643 34.77 -30.67 17.58
CA ALA A 643 34.73 -29.55 16.64
C ALA A 643 33.71 -28.48 17.06
N ASN A 644 34.09 -27.20 16.86
CA ASN A 644 33.21 -26.05 17.04
C ASN A 644 32.53 -25.70 15.72
N TYR A 645 31.24 -25.98 15.61
CA TYR A 645 30.45 -25.58 14.45
C TYR A 645 29.86 -24.18 14.69
N GLN A 646 29.94 -23.32 13.68
CA GLN A 646 29.50 -21.92 13.68
C GLN A 646 28.56 -21.66 12.50
N CYS A 647 27.32 -21.26 12.77
CA CYS A 647 26.47 -20.63 11.76
C CYS A 647 26.83 -19.15 11.68
N VAL A 648 26.80 -18.56 10.48
CA VAL A 648 27.07 -17.15 10.22
C VAL A 648 26.03 -16.65 9.22
N ALA A 649 25.15 -15.75 9.64
CA ALA A 649 24.25 -15.02 8.74
C ALA A 649 24.95 -13.75 8.25
N VAL A 650 24.90 -13.47 6.95
CA VAL A 650 25.53 -12.32 6.28
C VAL A 650 24.50 -11.67 5.36
N SER A 651 24.16 -10.40 5.62
CA SER A 651 23.37 -9.57 4.70
C SER A 651 24.31 -8.81 3.77
N LYS A 652 23.88 -8.46 2.55
CA LYS A 652 24.70 -7.60 1.65
C LYS A 652 24.83 -6.18 2.16
N SER A 653 24.09 -5.87 3.21
CA SER A 653 23.77 -4.53 3.68
C SER A 653 24.49 -4.19 5.01
N GLY A 654 25.23 -5.15 5.59
CA GLY A 654 26.09 -5.00 6.77
C GLY A 654 26.83 -6.31 7.08
N ASN A 655 28.02 -6.22 7.68
CA ASN A 655 28.93 -7.36 7.87
C ASN A 655 28.79 -8.03 9.24
N ASP A 656 27.59 -8.01 9.83
CA ASP A 656 27.38 -8.54 11.18
C ASP A 656 27.02 -10.02 11.16
N THR A 657 27.58 -10.77 12.09
CA THR A 657 27.61 -12.24 12.06
C THR A 657 27.02 -12.83 13.34
N SER A 658 25.79 -13.32 13.27
CA SER A 658 25.23 -14.16 14.35
C SER A 658 26.00 -15.47 14.42
N LYS A 659 26.71 -15.73 15.53
CA LYS A 659 27.51 -16.95 15.76
C LYS A 659 26.84 -17.85 16.79
N ILE A 660 26.69 -19.12 16.45
CA ILE A 660 26.24 -20.17 17.36
C ILE A 660 27.41 -21.14 17.52
N ASP A 661 28.02 -21.22 18.71
CA ASP A 661 29.11 -22.17 18.99
C ASP A 661 28.52 -23.50 19.49
N LEU A 662 28.76 -24.59 18.75
CA LEU A 662 28.31 -25.93 19.11
C LEU A 662 29.48 -26.81 19.50
N ARG A 663 29.44 -27.42 20.70
CA ARG A 663 30.39 -28.46 21.14
C ARG A 663 29.71 -29.81 21.24
N LEU A 664 30.01 -30.71 20.30
CA LEU A 664 29.49 -32.09 20.31
C LEU A 664 30.25 -32.93 21.35
N LYS A 665 29.61 -33.25 22.48
CA LYS A 665 30.22 -34.06 23.55
C LYS A 665 30.04 -35.58 23.38
N GLN A 666 29.15 -36.06 22.51
CA GLN A 666 28.91 -37.51 22.34
C GLN A 666 28.37 -37.84 20.94
N VAL A 667 29.06 -38.71 20.20
CA VAL A 667 28.57 -39.32 18.95
C VAL A 667 28.18 -40.76 19.26
N LEU A 668 26.88 -41.07 19.29
CA LEU A 668 26.40 -42.44 19.45
C LEU A 668 26.50 -43.16 18.11
N PHE A 669 27.49 -44.02 17.94
CA PHE A 669 27.54 -44.98 16.83
C PHE A 669 26.64 -46.18 17.17
N GLY A 670 25.37 -46.13 16.75
CA GLY A 670 24.45 -47.26 16.77
C GLY A 670 24.35 -47.91 15.38
N TRP A 671 24.42 -49.24 15.32
CA TRP A 671 24.18 -49.99 14.09
C TRP A 671 22.70 -49.90 13.67
N TRP A 672 22.48 -49.89 12.35
CA TRP A 672 21.25 -49.57 11.62
C TRP A 672 19.95 -50.16 12.18
N VAL A 673 18.96 -49.28 12.38
CA VAL A 673 17.55 -49.53 12.06
C VAL A 673 17.09 -48.33 11.23
N ILE A 674 16.68 -48.54 9.97
CA ILE A 674 15.97 -47.52 9.20
C ILE A 674 14.59 -47.39 9.84
N LEU A 675 14.45 -46.45 10.76
CA LEU A 675 13.15 -45.93 11.21
C LEU A 675 12.95 -44.63 10.44
N SER A 676 11.99 -44.61 9.52
CA SER A 676 11.39 -43.38 9.02
C SER A 676 10.73 -42.67 10.21
N THR A 677 11.42 -41.69 10.78
CA THR A 677 10.87 -40.80 11.80
C THR A 677 10.00 -39.75 11.13
N ALA A 678 8.68 -39.95 11.16
CA ALA A 678 7.73 -38.86 10.92
C ALA A 678 7.68 -37.98 12.18
N VAL A 679 8.05 -36.70 12.05
CA VAL A 679 7.79 -35.70 13.08
C VAL A 679 6.36 -35.23 12.92
N ILE A 680 5.50 -35.52 13.89
CA ILE A 680 4.16 -34.91 13.99
C ILE A 680 4.28 -33.70 14.90
N LEU A 681 4.24 -32.50 14.32
CA LEU A 681 4.12 -31.24 15.06
C LEU A 681 2.64 -31.04 15.40
N SER A 682 2.27 -31.18 16.68
CA SER A 682 0.92 -30.86 17.15
C SER A 682 0.89 -29.47 17.78
N GLY A 683 0.37 -28.49 17.05
CA GLY A 683 0.08 -27.15 17.54
C GLY A 683 -0.79 -26.42 16.53
N SER A 684 -2.12 -26.47 16.74
CA SER A 684 -3.23 -25.90 15.95
C SER A 684 -3.44 -26.44 14.52
N ASP A 685 -4.53 -27.20 14.37
CA ASP A 685 -5.36 -27.61 13.21
C ASP A 685 -4.81 -27.94 11.81
N THR A 686 -3.49 -27.98 11.58
CA THR A 686 -2.94 -28.68 10.40
C THR A 686 -1.66 -29.45 10.76
N ALA A 687 -1.73 -30.78 10.76
CA ALA A 687 -0.55 -31.63 10.87
C ALA A 687 0.22 -31.65 9.53
N VAL A 688 1.46 -31.16 9.53
CA VAL A 688 2.37 -31.26 8.38
C VAL A 688 3.27 -32.48 8.59
N LEU A 689 3.20 -33.44 7.66
CA LEU A 689 4.11 -34.59 7.59
C LEU A 689 5.27 -34.20 6.67
N LEU A 690 6.50 -34.12 7.17
CA LEU A 690 7.70 -33.94 6.35
C LEU A 690 8.32 -35.31 6.03
N GLU A 691 8.22 -35.75 4.78
CA GLU A 691 9.00 -36.89 4.27
C GLU A 691 10.32 -36.40 3.67
N PHE A 692 11.45 -36.84 4.24
CA PHE A 692 12.77 -36.60 3.67
C PHE A 692 13.14 -37.71 2.69
N LEU A 693 12.94 -37.47 1.39
CA LEU A 693 13.44 -38.35 0.34
C LEU A 693 14.90 -38.03 0.01
N ASN A 694 15.73 -39.07 0.05
CA ASN A 694 17.17 -39.05 -0.17
C ASN A 694 17.49 -38.81 -1.68
N PRO A 695 18.30 -37.82 -2.07
CA PRO A 695 18.64 -37.60 -3.47
C PRO A 695 19.92 -38.38 -3.83
N SER A 696 19.81 -39.68 -4.13
CA SER A 696 20.84 -40.42 -4.89
C SER A 696 20.44 -41.87 -5.17
N VAL A 697 19.58 -42.09 -6.17
CA VAL A 697 19.69 -43.28 -7.03
C VAL A 697 19.36 -42.86 -8.46
N SER A 698 20.39 -42.53 -9.23
CA SER A 698 20.36 -42.65 -10.68
C SER A 698 20.48 -44.13 -11.03
N LEU A 699 19.42 -44.73 -11.58
CA LEU A 699 19.54 -45.91 -12.41
C LEU A 699 19.25 -45.49 -13.85
N LEU A 700 20.32 -45.50 -14.64
CA LEU A 700 20.31 -45.51 -16.10
C LEU A 700 19.69 -46.82 -16.59
N ASP A 701 19.05 -46.70 -17.76
CA ASP A 701 18.33 -47.66 -18.61
C ASP A 701 16.90 -48.09 -18.20
#